data_AF-L8LKF6-F1
#
_entry.id   AF-L8LKF6-F1
#
_cell.length_a   1.000
_cell.length_b   1.000
_cell.length_c   1.000
_cell.angle_alpha   90.00
_cell.angle_beta   90.00
_cell.angle_gamma   90.00
#
_symmetry.space_group_name_H-M   'P 1'
#
loop_
_entity.id
_entity.type
_entity.pdbx_description
1 polymer ?
#
loop_
_entity_poly.entity_id
_entity_poly.type
_entity_poly.pdbx_seq_one_letter_code
_entity_poly.pdbx_strand_id
1 'polypeptide(L)'
;MKKSLLGLVIVAVTVAILSIFFVANYHRLNLEYIPFNGAFQAFNPVQKIFRGEVPGKDFNAYLGLGPTYLNFTLTYALGKTFAASQFSTYFLSLSIHYLVLLLLFIYVGFSFAQSAIASSTMIIFLSFVFDDVRLINEIVGPGSSNLNFRSFLPFLTSVIVLAILHTFQKSFLTYVLLGSLMGIQVFWSNDYGIPSSFNLLLLTIIYLMTQDKRAVLIKILISIIAAGIAFYLGGMIFTDGSLWQWVNMNFKDVANDQFWYFLWFNNNNKILSFFDLFKHSLLICFLAIIIFCLLVIMVKGYLSQKSLKYLLLVYITSTSVMAGLLSSLGGTMSVRYYLPSIVISFFILPLSIYLLFFRSIELKLTTGLMITLFFFYSLAILTHYHYSFSNFFAQKPEFVKVEELGGWLSSRWRSSVEIGKILKEELKNESPKKRMLSTYSTGMDTIIGAVNPTNIDYIIHALGDHNRNHYLQSLQEFKPRYITILREDYSPWETWVRRTNWWFYREFINNYKLVEGTFYNLIWQRQEQARKTGDYPAICEVSYLRDDLIQLTIDTLPSLNLKSDVYYLDLRLNYHLNTGNKRGLVNIIEVKTATNKSIGVTGNHSYGIPPGHNNWLITVEHQIGTKSIIQMKAYPEQNTKLELKLCQAQVLVPVNELSLTKEVDIANLNEKQWSRGILVNNEQTGVIINSDRLLPELAQGMELIFAGSGKRSILRIEDNQVFVDGTSLNPVSDGYPHSVKLRLR
;
A
#
# COMPACT_ATOMS: atom_id res chain seq x y z
N MET A 1 -27.52 19.82 -31.46
CA MET A 1 -27.96 19.33 -30.12
C MET A 1 -29.13 20.19 -29.67
N LYS A 2 -30.27 19.63 -29.22
CA LYS A 2 -31.40 20.45 -28.72
C LYS A 2 -30.92 21.29 -27.53
N LYS A 3 -31.29 22.59 -27.45
CA LYS A 3 -30.85 23.52 -26.37
C LYS A 3 -31.04 22.93 -24.96
N SER A 4 -32.13 22.20 -24.73
CA SER A 4 -32.43 21.53 -23.45
C SER A 4 -31.42 20.43 -23.06
N LEU A 5 -30.90 19.66 -24.04
CA LEU A 5 -29.91 18.62 -23.78
C LEU A 5 -28.55 19.22 -23.42
N LEU A 6 -28.16 20.33 -24.06
CA LEU A 6 -26.93 21.05 -23.72
C LEU A 6 -26.99 21.61 -22.28
N GLY A 7 -28.13 22.21 -21.90
CA GLY A 7 -28.34 22.66 -20.52
C GLY A 7 -28.18 21.53 -19.51
N LEU A 8 -28.76 20.35 -19.77
CA LEU A 8 -28.65 19.19 -18.88
C LEU A 8 -27.20 18.68 -18.77
N VAL A 9 -26.45 18.63 -19.87
CA VAL A 9 -25.03 18.25 -19.85
C VAL A 9 -24.23 19.22 -18.98
N ILE A 10 -24.42 20.53 -19.16
CA ILE A 10 -23.71 21.56 -18.40
C ILE A 10 -24.01 21.41 -16.90
N VAL A 11 -25.28 21.25 -16.53
CA VAL A 11 -25.68 21.06 -15.13
C VAL A 11 -25.06 19.78 -14.56
N ALA A 12 -25.19 18.64 -15.24
CA ALA A 12 -24.67 17.36 -14.75
C ALA A 12 -23.15 17.41 -14.52
N VAL A 13 -22.40 17.93 -15.50
CA VAL A 13 -20.94 18.06 -15.41
C VAL A 13 -20.53 19.03 -14.30
N THR A 14 -21.24 20.16 -14.17
CA THR A 14 -20.94 21.15 -13.11
C THR A 14 -21.14 20.54 -11.73
N VAL A 15 -22.25 19.82 -11.51
CA VAL A 15 -22.53 19.15 -10.24
C VAL A 15 -21.47 18.08 -9.95
N ALA A 16 -21.06 17.29 -10.95
CA ALA A 16 -20.00 16.30 -10.77
C ALA A 16 -18.66 16.97 -10.38
N ILE A 17 -18.27 18.06 -11.04
CA ILE A 17 -17.05 18.81 -10.70
C ILE A 17 -17.12 19.36 -9.27
N LEU A 18 -18.27 19.89 -8.86
CA LEU A 18 -18.48 20.36 -7.49
C LEU A 18 -18.35 19.22 -6.48
N SER A 19 -18.97 18.06 -6.73
CA SER A 19 -18.81 16.87 -5.88
C SER A 19 -17.35 16.47 -5.72
N ILE A 20 -16.61 16.37 -6.83
CA ILE A 20 -15.17 16.06 -6.82
C ILE A 20 -14.40 17.07 -5.96
N PHE A 21 -14.67 18.36 -6.17
CA PHE A 21 -14.01 19.44 -5.43
C PHE A 21 -14.34 19.40 -3.94
N PHE A 22 -15.58 19.13 -3.55
CA PHE A 22 -15.98 19.04 -2.14
C PHE A 22 -15.33 17.85 -1.43
N VAL A 23 -15.29 16.65 -2.06
CA VAL A 23 -14.54 15.50 -1.51
C VAL A 23 -13.08 15.85 -1.33
N ALA A 24 -12.44 16.39 -2.37
CA ALA A 24 -11.02 16.70 -2.32
C ALA A 24 -10.70 17.75 -1.24
N ASN A 25 -11.58 18.75 -1.05
CA ASN A 25 -11.42 19.72 0.03
C ASN A 25 -11.67 19.15 1.42
N TYR A 26 -12.61 18.22 1.57
CA TYR A 26 -12.83 17.54 2.83
C TYR A 26 -11.54 16.82 3.27
N HIS A 27 -10.93 16.03 2.39
CA HIS A 27 -9.66 15.32 2.67
C HIS A 27 -8.43 16.24 2.72
N ARG A 28 -8.50 17.45 2.13
CA ARG A 28 -7.50 18.51 2.32
C ARG A 28 -7.51 19.04 3.76
N LEU A 29 -8.69 19.18 4.35
CA LEU A 29 -8.85 19.73 5.69
C LEU A 29 -8.70 18.65 6.77
N ASN A 30 -9.31 17.50 6.55
CA ASN A 30 -9.25 16.33 7.42
C ASN A 30 -8.12 15.40 6.93
N LEU A 31 -6.98 15.47 7.60
CA LEU A 31 -5.75 14.83 7.17
C LEU A 31 -5.58 13.41 7.70
N GLU A 32 -6.64 12.73 8.13
CA GLU A 32 -6.53 11.37 8.64
C GLU A 32 -5.78 10.45 7.67
N TYR A 33 -4.82 9.69 8.20
CA TYR A 33 -4.00 8.80 7.39
C TYR A 33 -3.64 7.51 8.14
N ILE A 34 -3.20 6.51 7.38
CA ILE A 34 -2.68 5.26 7.90
C ILE A 34 -1.14 5.33 7.79
N PRO A 35 -0.38 5.31 8.90
CA PRO A 35 1.09 5.43 8.91
C PRO A 35 1.82 4.51 7.92
N PHE A 36 1.30 3.30 7.72
CA PHE A 36 1.91 2.29 6.86
C PHE A 36 1.33 2.21 5.44
N ASN A 37 0.41 3.11 5.05
CA ASN A 37 -0.27 3.01 3.75
C ASN A 37 -0.58 4.35 3.06
N GLY A 38 -0.52 4.33 1.72
CA GLY A 38 -1.25 5.20 0.79
C GLY A 38 -0.87 6.68 0.78
N ALA A 39 -1.30 7.42 1.80
CA ALA A 39 -1.23 8.87 1.87
C ALA A 39 0.20 9.42 1.74
N PHE A 40 1.10 8.95 2.62
CA PHE A 40 2.52 9.35 2.58
C PHE A 40 3.29 8.64 1.47
N GLN A 41 2.81 7.50 0.96
CA GLN A 41 3.39 6.87 -0.24
C GLN A 41 3.16 7.72 -1.50
N ALA A 42 2.08 8.50 -1.55
CA ALA A 42 1.84 9.47 -2.62
C ALA A 42 2.57 10.81 -2.37
N PHE A 43 2.67 11.25 -1.12
CA PHE A 43 3.28 12.53 -0.76
C PHE A 43 4.81 12.51 -0.73
N ASN A 44 5.45 11.48 -0.18
CA ASN A 44 6.91 11.45 0.00
C ASN A 44 7.69 11.54 -1.32
N PRO A 45 7.31 10.80 -2.40
CA PRO A 45 7.91 10.99 -3.72
C PRO A 45 7.79 12.43 -4.24
N VAL A 46 6.63 13.05 -4.06
CA VAL A 46 6.36 14.43 -4.49
C VAL A 46 7.20 15.43 -3.68
N GLN A 47 7.32 15.21 -2.37
CA GLN A 47 8.15 16.01 -1.48
C GLN A 47 9.62 15.95 -1.86
N LYS A 48 10.12 14.79 -2.29
CA LYS A 48 11.50 14.63 -2.80
C LYS A 48 11.73 15.45 -4.06
N ILE A 49 10.78 15.44 -5.01
CA ILE A 49 10.88 16.29 -6.21
C ILE A 49 10.89 17.78 -5.83
N PHE A 50 10.12 18.21 -4.81
CA PHE A 50 10.20 19.61 -4.32
C PHE A 50 11.58 19.99 -3.76
N ARG A 51 12.38 19.02 -3.32
CA ARG A 51 13.76 19.21 -2.85
C ARG A 51 14.80 19.10 -3.96
N GLY A 52 14.37 18.86 -5.21
CA GLY A 52 15.26 18.71 -6.36
C GLY A 52 15.77 17.29 -6.58
N GLU A 53 15.25 16.29 -5.87
CA GLU A 53 15.58 14.88 -6.10
C GLU A 53 14.85 14.35 -7.35
N VAL A 54 15.52 13.47 -8.10
CA VAL A 54 15.03 12.93 -9.36
C VAL A 54 14.58 11.47 -9.20
N PRO A 55 13.33 11.13 -9.59
CA PRO A 55 12.86 9.75 -9.65
C PRO A 55 13.73 8.86 -10.56
N GLY A 56 14.06 7.65 -10.10
CA GLY A 56 14.91 6.70 -10.83
C GLY A 56 16.41 6.94 -10.69
N LYS A 57 16.81 8.06 -10.08
CA LYS A 57 18.19 8.40 -9.72
C LYS A 57 18.38 8.43 -8.20
N ASP A 58 17.60 9.26 -7.53
CA ASP A 58 17.74 9.51 -6.09
C ASP A 58 16.79 8.65 -5.25
N PHE A 59 15.65 8.26 -5.82
CA PHE A 59 14.66 7.39 -5.19
C PHE A 59 13.86 6.58 -6.22
N ASN A 60 13.28 5.46 -5.78
CA ASN A 60 12.38 4.67 -6.61
C ASN A 60 10.92 5.11 -6.45
N ALA A 61 10.29 5.54 -7.53
CA ALA A 61 8.86 5.84 -7.57
C ALA A 61 8.06 4.52 -7.68
N TYR A 62 7.78 3.87 -6.55
CA TYR A 62 7.11 2.56 -6.48
C TYR A 62 5.80 2.46 -7.30
N LEU A 63 5.02 3.54 -7.36
CA LEU A 63 3.76 3.58 -8.14
C LEU A 63 3.97 3.83 -9.63
N GLY A 64 5.18 4.17 -10.04
CA GLY A 64 5.53 4.62 -11.39
C GLY A 64 5.77 6.12 -11.51
N LEU A 65 6.44 6.51 -12.59
CA LEU A 65 6.78 7.92 -12.84
C LEU A 65 5.52 8.73 -13.22
N GLY A 66 4.59 8.12 -13.96
CA GLY A 66 3.35 8.76 -14.40
C GLY A 66 2.49 9.29 -13.25
N PRO A 67 1.99 8.41 -12.34
CA PRO A 67 1.24 8.82 -11.16
C PRO A 67 1.97 9.83 -10.28
N THR A 68 3.29 9.68 -10.14
CA THR A 68 4.12 10.56 -9.32
C THR A 68 4.16 11.98 -9.89
N TYR A 69 4.47 12.14 -11.18
CA TYR A 69 4.52 13.46 -11.83
C TYR A 69 3.14 14.11 -11.94
N LEU A 70 2.08 13.32 -12.15
CA LEU A 70 0.71 13.83 -12.19
C LEU A 70 0.32 14.43 -10.83
N ASN A 71 0.58 13.71 -9.74
CA ASN A 71 0.28 14.20 -8.39
C ASN A 71 1.18 15.40 -8.01
N PHE A 72 2.46 15.36 -8.40
CA PHE A 72 3.41 16.45 -8.19
C PHE A 72 2.91 17.77 -8.77
N THR A 73 2.41 17.76 -10.02
CA THR A 73 2.01 18.97 -10.75
C THR A 73 0.92 19.75 -10.01
N LEU A 74 -0.12 19.05 -9.55
CA LEU A 74 -1.23 19.69 -8.84
C LEU A 74 -0.84 20.06 -7.40
N THR A 75 -0.05 19.22 -6.73
CA THR A 75 0.44 19.51 -5.36
C THR A 75 1.35 20.73 -5.34
N TYR A 76 2.17 20.90 -6.37
CA TYR A 76 3.03 22.08 -6.55
C TYR A 76 2.21 23.36 -6.62
N ALA A 77 1.15 23.36 -7.44
CA ALA A 77 0.27 24.52 -7.63
C ALA A 77 -0.52 24.90 -6.35
N LEU A 78 -0.76 23.94 -5.46
CA LEU A 78 -1.61 24.11 -4.27
C LEU A 78 -0.85 24.38 -2.96
N GLY A 79 0.48 24.52 -3.01
CA GLY A 79 1.28 24.98 -1.88
C GLY A 79 2.26 23.97 -1.26
N LYS A 80 2.50 22.82 -1.92
CA LYS A 80 3.56 21.85 -1.54
C LYS A 80 3.45 21.21 -0.14
N THR A 81 2.25 21.19 0.45
CA THR A 81 1.99 20.56 1.75
C THR A 81 1.37 19.16 1.62
N PHE A 82 1.32 18.40 2.72
CA PHE A 82 0.59 17.13 2.75
C PHE A 82 -0.90 17.32 2.43
N ALA A 83 -1.53 18.37 2.97
CA ALA A 83 -2.90 18.74 2.63
C ALA A 83 -3.10 19.01 1.13
N ALA A 84 -2.16 19.70 0.49
CA ALA A 84 -2.19 19.91 -0.96
C ALA A 84 -2.07 18.60 -1.74
N SER A 85 -1.28 17.64 -1.24
CA SER A 85 -1.17 16.30 -1.83
C SER A 85 -2.43 15.47 -1.64
N GLN A 86 -3.08 15.57 -0.48
CA GLN A 86 -4.37 14.92 -0.24
C GLN A 86 -5.43 15.44 -1.20
N PHE A 87 -5.58 16.76 -1.28
CA PHE A 87 -6.46 17.38 -2.27
C PHE A 87 -6.16 16.85 -3.68
N SER A 88 -4.88 16.89 -4.08
CA SER A 88 -4.46 16.51 -5.43
C SER A 88 -4.81 15.06 -5.71
N THR A 89 -4.52 14.16 -4.78
CA THR A 89 -4.76 12.72 -4.94
C THR A 89 -6.24 12.43 -5.10
N TYR A 90 -7.09 12.95 -4.20
CA TYR A 90 -8.54 12.71 -4.26
C TYR A 90 -9.20 13.37 -5.48
N PHE A 91 -8.81 14.62 -5.79
CA PHE A 91 -9.31 15.34 -6.96
C PHE A 91 -8.99 14.60 -8.26
N LEU A 92 -7.73 14.18 -8.43
CA LEU A 92 -7.28 13.43 -9.59
C LEU A 92 -7.93 12.05 -9.65
N SER A 93 -8.05 11.32 -8.54
CA SER A 93 -8.71 10.01 -8.49
C SER A 93 -10.13 10.05 -9.06
N LEU A 94 -10.95 10.95 -8.55
CA LEU A 94 -12.34 11.07 -9.00
C LEU A 94 -12.44 11.64 -10.43
N SER A 95 -11.59 12.60 -10.78
CA SER A 95 -11.56 13.17 -12.15
C SER A 95 -11.12 12.13 -13.18
N ILE A 96 -10.13 11.30 -12.87
CA ILE A 96 -9.69 10.19 -13.72
C ILE A 96 -10.82 9.17 -13.86
N HIS A 97 -11.48 8.80 -12.76
CA HIS A 97 -12.58 7.84 -12.83
C HIS A 97 -13.74 8.38 -13.68
N TYR A 98 -14.04 9.68 -13.58
CA TYR A 98 -15.02 10.34 -14.44
C TYR A 98 -14.67 10.17 -15.93
N LEU A 99 -13.42 10.42 -16.29
CA LEU A 99 -12.94 10.27 -17.67
C LEU A 99 -12.97 8.82 -18.14
N VAL A 100 -12.63 7.85 -17.27
CA VAL A 100 -12.75 6.41 -17.56
C VAL A 100 -14.19 6.06 -17.91
N LEU A 101 -15.16 6.44 -17.08
CA LEU A 101 -16.58 6.19 -17.34
C LEU A 101 -17.05 6.86 -18.63
N LEU A 102 -16.67 8.12 -18.85
CA LEU A 102 -17.01 8.87 -20.05
C LEU A 102 -16.56 8.15 -21.31
N LEU A 103 -15.31 7.70 -21.35
CA LEU A 103 -14.73 6.98 -22.48
C LEU A 103 -15.38 5.61 -22.67
N LEU A 104 -15.65 4.87 -21.60
CA LEU A 104 -16.34 3.58 -21.68
C LEU A 104 -17.74 3.73 -22.29
N PHE A 105 -18.54 4.70 -21.83
CA PHE A 105 -19.86 4.98 -22.39
C PHE A 105 -19.78 5.35 -23.88
N ILE A 106 -18.83 6.23 -24.27
CA ILE A 106 -18.62 6.61 -25.67
C ILE A 106 -18.29 5.37 -26.51
N TYR A 107 -17.37 4.51 -26.05
CA TYR A 107 -16.93 3.37 -26.82
C TYR A 107 -17.99 2.27 -26.95
N VAL A 108 -18.87 2.10 -25.98
CA VAL A 108 -20.03 1.20 -26.12
C VAL A 108 -21.16 1.78 -26.99
N GLY A 109 -21.07 3.05 -27.39
CA GLY A 109 -21.91 3.65 -28.43
C GLY A 109 -22.84 4.78 -27.97
N PHE A 110 -22.70 5.27 -26.74
CA PHE A 110 -23.45 6.42 -26.28
C PHE A 110 -22.94 7.68 -26.98
N SER A 111 -23.84 8.64 -27.25
CA SER A 111 -23.41 9.97 -27.70
C SER A 111 -22.67 10.68 -26.57
N PHE A 112 -21.79 11.63 -26.92
CA PHE A 112 -21.03 12.41 -25.94
C PHE A 112 -21.92 13.00 -24.82
N ALA A 113 -23.09 13.54 -25.20
CA ALA A 113 -24.04 14.10 -24.23
C ALA A 113 -24.57 13.03 -23.26
N GLN A 114 -24.98 11.87 -23.76
CA GLN A 114 -25.46 10.77 -22.92
C GLN A 114 -24.34 10.24 -22.02
N SER A 115 -23.13 10.07 -22.56
CA SER A 115 -21.95 9.63 -21.80
C SER A 115 -21.58 10.61 -20.70
N ALA A 116 -21.58 11.92 -20.98
CA ALA A 116 -21.28 12.95 -20.00
C ALA A 116 -22.31 12.96 -18.87
N ILE A 117 -23.60 12.84 -19.19
CA ILE A 117 -24.67 12.76 -18.19
C ILE A 117 -24.52 11.50 -17.34
N ALA A 118 -24.39 10.31 -17.96
CA ALA A 118 -24.29 9.05 -17.25
C ALA A 118 -23.05 8.98 -16.33
N SER A 119 -21.90 9.42 -16.83
CA SER A 119 -20.65 9.47 -16.06
C SER A 119 -20.75 10.46 -14.90
N SER A 120 -21.41 11.60 -15.11
CA SER A 120 -21.66 12.57 -14.04
C SER A 120 -22.53 11.97 -12.96
N THR A 121 -23.65 11.31 -13.31
CA THR A 121 -24.51 10.63 -12.34
C THR A 121 -23.73 9.60 -11.52
N MET A 122 -22.95 8.76 -12.18
CA MET A 122 -22.17 7.72 -11.50
C MET A 122 -21.12 8.33 -10.57
N ILE A 123 -20.38 9.35 -11.00
CA ILE A 123 -19.36 9.98 -10.16
C ILE A 123 -19.95 10.67 -8.96
N ILE A 124 -21.08 11.34 -9.13
CA ILE A 124 -21.75 11.96 -8.00
C ILE A 124 -22.12 10.87 -6.98
N PHE A 125 -22.75 9.77 -7.42
CA PHE A 125 -23.09 8.65 -6.53
C PHE A 125 -21.86 8.06 -5.84
N LEU A 126 -20.80 7.77 -6.62
CA LEU A 126 -19.58 7.16 -6.09
C LEU A 126 -18.85 8.09 -5.11
N SER A 127 -18.91 9.41 -5.32
CA SER A 127 -18.30 10.40 -4.41
C SER A 127 -18.90 10.40 -3.00
N PHE A 128 -20.10 9.84 -2.82
CA PHE A 128 -20.72 9.66 -1.50
C PHE A 128 -20.29 8.38 -0.81
N VAL A 129 -20.20 7.28 -1.54
CA VAL A 129 -20.07 5.94 -0.95
C VAL A 129 -18.64 5.43 -0.92
N PHE A 130 -17.70 6.09 -1.60
CA PHE A 130 -16.36 5.54 -1.77
C PHE A 130 -15.54 5.49 -0.48
N ASP A 131 -15.78 6.37 0.50
CA ASP A 131 -15.09 6.31 1.80
C ASP A 131 -15.66 5.19 2.68
N ASP A 132 -16.97 4.91 2.60
CA ASP A 132 -17.64 3.87 3.40
C ASP A 132 -17.40 2.45 2.86
N VAL A 133 -17.19 2.32 1.54
CA VAL A 133 -17.04 1.02 0.88
C VAL A 133 -15.61 0.85 0.39
N ARG A 134 -14.81 0.07 1.13
CA ARG A 134 -13.39 -0.21 0.83
C ARG A 134 -13.14 -0.61 -0.63
N LEU A 135 -13.99 -1.45 -1.22
CA LEU A 135 -13.85 -1.89 -2.61
C LEU A 135 -14.02 -0.72 -3.60
N ILE A 136 -14.95 0.19 -3.33
CA ILE A 136 -15.17 1.39 -4.14
C ILE A 136 -13.99 2.35 -3.95
N ASN A 137 -13.47 2.51 -2.72
CA ASN A 137 -12.27 3.31 -2.46
C ASN A 137 -11.08 2.86 -3.31
N GLU A 138 -10.85 1.54 -3.42
CA GLU A 138 -9.77 0.95 -4.21
C GLU A 138 -9.90 1.17 -5.72
N ILE A 139 -11.11 1.39 -6.22
CA ILE A 139 -11.41 1.58 -7.65
C ILE A 139 -11.44 3.06 -8.03
N VAL A 140 -12.16 3.85 -7.22
CA VAL A 140 -12.54 5.23 -7.55
C VAL A 140 -11.66 6.22 -6.81
N GLY A 141 -11.39 5.95 -5.52
CA GLY A 141 -10.57 6.76 -4.65
C GLY A 141 -9.07 6.48 -4.78
N PRO A 142 -8.26 7.04 -3.88
CA PRO A 142 -6.83 6.72 -3.81
C PRO A 142 -6.56 5.26 -3.45
N GLY A 143 -7.45 4.62 -2.69
CA GLY A 143 -7.27 3.23 -2.25
C GLY A 143 -5.93 3.00 -1.56
N SER A 144 -5.44 1.77 -1.63
CA SER A 144 -4.02 1.53 -1.43
C SER A 144 -3.31 1.66 -2.79
N SER A 145 -2.16 2.33 -2.86
CA SER A 145 -1.33 2.34 -4.09
C SER A 145 -1.93 2.99 -5.36
N ASN A 146 -2.95 3.87 -5.25
CA ASN A 146 -3.50 4.66 -6.37
C ASN A 146 -3.76 3.83 -7.65
N LEU A 147 -4.42 2.67 -7.52
CA LEU A 147 -4.65 1.76 -8.64
C LEU A 147 -5.34 2.46 -9.82
N ASN A 148 -6.27 3.37 -9.52
CA ASN A 148 -6.99 4.14 -10.53
C ASN A 148 -6.04 4.97 -11.43
N PHE A 149 -5.02 5.63 -10.85
CA PHE A 149 -4.02 6.40 -11.62
C PHE A 149 -3.23 5.50 -12.56
N ARG A 150 -2.79 4.34 -12.06
CA ARG A 150 -2.00 3.38 -12.83
C ARG A 150 -2.82 2.83 -13.99
N SER A 151 -4.06 2.44 -13.71
CA SER A 151 -4.99 1.86 -14.69
C SER A 151 -5.57 2.84 -15.72
N PHE A 152 -5.35 4.15 -15.55
CA PHE A 152 -5.81 5.16 -16.49
C PHE A 152 -5.05 5.19 -17.82
N LEU A 153 -3.80 4.69 -17.84
CA LEU A 153 -2.91 4.71 -19.01
C LEU A 153 -3.56 4.24 -20.32
N PRO A 154 -4.20 3.05 -20.39
CA PRO A 154 -4.82 2.61 -21.64
C PRO A 154 -5.94 3.54 -22.13
N PHE A 155 -6.66 4.22 -21.24
CA PHE A 155 -7.71 5.18 -21.60
C PHE A 155 -7.12 6.49 -22.13
N LEU A 156 -6.08 7.00 -21.47
CA LEU A 156 -5.35 8.17 -21.96
C LEU A 156 -4.75 7.88 -23.34
N THR A 157 -4.13 6.71 -23.48
CA THR A 157 -3.51 6.25 -24.74
C THR A 157 -4.55 6.11 -25.84
N SER A 158 -5.75 5.60 -25.56
CA SER A 158 -6.78 5.43 -26.59
C SER A 158 -7.24 6.78 -27.16
N VAL A 159 -7.33 7.83 -26.34
CA VAL A 159 -7.62 9.19 -26.80
C VAL A 159 -6.49 9.75 -27.66
N ILE A 160 -5.23 9.58 -27.24
CA ILE A 160 -4.07 10.04 -28.01
C ILE A 160 -3.98 9.32 -29.35
N VAL A 161 -4.20 8.00 -29.38
CA VAL A 161 -4.23 7.20 -30.62
C VAL A 161 -5.33 7.70 -31.57
N LEU A 162 -6.51 8.01 -31.05
CA LEU A 162 -7.58 8.61 -31.86
C LEU A 162 -7.16 9.95 -32.45
N ALA A 163 -6.53 10.81 -31.65
CA ALA A 163 -6.05 12.11 -32.13
C ALA A 163 -4.96 11.97 -33.20
N ILE A 164 -3.98 11.09 -33.01
CA ILE A 164 -2.93 10.80 -34.00
C ILE A 164 -3.54 10.28 -35.29
N LEU A 165 -4.39 9.25 -35.20
CA LEU A 165 -5.00 8.64 -36.37
C LEU A 165 -5.99 9.57 -37.07
N HIS A 166 -6.61 10.51 -36.37
CA HIS A 166 -7.48 11.50 -37.01
C HIS A 166 -6.67 12.57 -37.75
N THR A 167 -5.59 13.06 -37.14
CA THR A 167 -4.81 14.23 -37.61
C THR A 167 -3.79 13.87 -38.69
N PHE A 168 -3.09 12.74 -38.55
CA PHE A 168 -1.93 12.38 -39.38
C PHE A 168 -2.17 11.19 -40.32
N GLN A 169 -3.44 10.89 -40.62
CA GLN A 169 -3.90 9.71 -41.36
C GLN A 169 -2.92 9.17 -42.41
N LYS A 170 -2.46 7.92 -42.21
CA LYS A 170 -1.61 7.16 -43.15
C LYS A 170 -0.29 7.82 -43.56
N SER A 171 0.16 8.84 -42.81
CA SER A 171 1.49 9.43 -43.00
C SER A 171 2.57 8.62 -42.27
N PHE A 172 3.82 8.78 -42.70
CA PHE A 172 5.00 8.26 -41.97
C PHE A 172 4.97 8.66 -40.48
N LEU A 173 4.57 9.91 -40.21
CA LEU A 173 4.50 10.47 -38.86
C LEU A 173 3.51 9.72 -37.96
N THR A 174 2.43 9.14 -38.50
CA THR A 174 1.50 8.31 -37.70
C THR A 174 2.24 7.18 -36.99
N TYR A 175 3.06 6.42 -37.72
CA TYR A 175 3.72 5.24 -37.16
C TYR A 175 4.87 5.62 -36.23
N VAL A 176 5.56 6.73 -36.51
CA VAL A 176 6.56 7.30 -35.59
C VAL A 176 5.89 7.71 -34.27
N LEU A 177 4.74 8.40 -34.32
CA LEU A 177 4.03 8.82 -33.11
C LEU A 177 3.44 7.64 -32.34
N LEU A 178 2.85 6.66 -33.04
CA LEU A 178 2.36 5.44 -32.39
C LEU A 178 3.50 4.65 -31.74
N GLY A 179 4.61 4.47 -32.44
CA GLY A 179 5.82 3.85 -31.90
C GLY A 179 6.37 4.61 -30.70
N SER A 180 6.48 5.93 -30.80
CA SER A 180 6.95 6.77 -29.69
C SER A 180 6.07 6.64 -28.45
N LEU A 181 4.75 6.56 -28.66
CA LEU A 181 3.78 6.33 -27.59
C LEU A 181 3.97 4.94 -26.96
N MET A 182 4.29 3.89 -27.71
CA MET A 182 4.63 2.57 -27.16
C MET A 182 5.86 2.66 -26.22
N GLY A 183 6.92 3.36 -26.66
CA GLY A 183 8.15 3.50 -25.88
C GLY A 183 7.97 4.28 -24.57
N ILE A 184 7.23 5.38 -24.60
CA ILE A 184 7.04 6.27 -23.44
C ILE A 184 6.15 5.63 -22.36
N GLN A 185 5.16 4.84 -22.76
CA GLN A 185 4.20 4.24 -21.81
C GLN A 185 4.84 3.33 -20.76
N VAL A 186 6.01 2.75 -21.05
CA VAL A 186 6.76 1.89 -20.12
C VAL A 186 7.05 2.59 -18.79
N PHE A 187 7.22 3.92 -18.81
CA PHE A 187 7.53 4.72 -17.62
C PHE A 187 6.32 5.07 -16.75
N TRP A 188 5.09 4.82 -17.22
CA TRP A 188 3.89 5.21 -16.50
C TRP A 188 3.79 4.52 -15.13
N SER A 189 3.71 3.18 -15.12
CA SER A 189 3.73 2.35 -13.93
C SER A 189 4.25 0.96 -14.22
N ASN A 190 4.76 0.29 -13.20
CA ASN A 190 5.40 -1.02 -13.32
C ASN A 190 4.44 -2.13 -13.79
N ASP A 191 3.15 -1.97 -13.53
CA ASP A 191 2.10 -2.93 -13.85
C ASP A 191 1.31 -2.61 -15.13
N TYR A 192 1.08 -1.34 -15.46
CA TYR A 192 0.33 -0.95 -16.67
C TYR A 192 1.23 -0.54 -17.83
N GLY A 193 2.43 -0.02 -17.60
CA GLY A 193 3.28 0.54 -18.65
C GLY A 193 3.67 -0.48 -19.73
N ILE A 194 4.23 -1.62 -19.31
CA ILE A 194 4.65 -2.70 -20.23
C ILE A 194 3.45 -3.34 -20.92
N PRO A 195 2.37 -3.76 -20.21
CA PRO A 195 1.18 -4.29 -20.87
C PRO A 195 0.56 -3.34 -21.88
N SER A 196 0.54 -2.04 -21.58
CA SER A 196 -0.01 -1.00 -22.46
C SER A 196 0.84 -0.83 -23.72
N SER A 197 2.16 -0.76 -23.58
CA SER A 197 3.09 -0.76 -24.73
C SER A 197 2.91 -1.98 -25.64
N PHE A 198 2.89 -3.18 -25.06
CA PHE A 198 2.73 -4.44 -25.80
C PHE A 198 1.38 -4.52 -26.53
N ASN A 199 0.28 -4.22 -25.85
CA ASN A 199 -1.05 -4.27 -26.47
C ASN A 199 -1.24 -3.16 -27.52
N LEU A 200 -0.55 -2.01 -27.40
CA LEU A 200 -0.58 -0.97 -28.43
C LEU A 200 0.15 -1.42 -29.70
N LEU A 201 1.25 -2.17 -29.57
CA LEU A 201 1.92 -2.81 -30.71
C LEU A 201 0.97 -3.79 -31.40
N LEU A 202 0.29 -4.67 -30.65
CA LEU A 202 -0.70 -5.60 -31.22
C LEU A 202 -1.85 -4.86 -31.91
N LEU A 203 -2.39 -3.82 -31.29
CA LEU A 203 -3.42 -2.97 -31.88
C LEU A 203 -2.94 -2.37 -33.22
N THR A 204 -1.71 -1.86 -33.24
CA THR A 204 -1.12 -1.24 -34.43
C THR A 204 -0.96 -2.25 -35.56
N ILE A 205 -0.49 -3.47 -35.26
CA ILE A 205 -0.39 -4.56 -36.24
C ILE A 205 -1.78 -4.89 -36.80
N ILE A 206 -2.78 -5.09 -35.95
CA ILE A 206 -4.16 -5.41 -36.37
C ILE A 206 -4.75 -4.29 -37.23
N TYR A 207 -4.54 -3.03 -36.84
CA TYR A 207 -4.98 -1.86 -37.61
C TYR A 207 -4.34 -1.82 -38.99
N LEU A 208 -3.01 -1.99 -39.09
CA LEU A 208 -2.28 -2.01 -40.35
C LEU A 208 -2.73 -3.14 -41.27
N MET A 209 -2.89 -4.36 -40.74
CA MET A 209 -3.31 -5.53 -41.52
C MET A 209 -4.73 -5.41 -42.08
N THR A 210 -5.58 -4.58 -41.48
CA THR A 210 -6.99 -4.47 -41.87
C THR A 210 -7.33 -3.19 -42.62
N GLN A 211 -6.73 -2.06 -42.27
CA GLN A 211 -7.05 -0.73 -42.82
C GLN A 211 -5.96 -0.16 -43.73
N ASP A 212 -4.71 -0.60 -43.58
CA ASP A 212 -3.58 0.01 -44.25
C ASP A 212 -2.49 -0.98 -44.64
N LYS A 213 -2.88 -1.86 -45.57
CA LYS A 213 -2.16 -3.09 -45.95
C LYS A 213 -0.87 -2.89 -46.73
N ARG A 214 -0.55 -1.66 -47.15
CA ARG A 214 0.67 -1.39 -47.94
C ARG A 214 1.87 -1.27 -47.01
N ALA A 215 2.95 -1.99 -47.33
CA ALA A 215 4.22 -1.92 -46.61
C ALA A 215 4.08 -2.16 -45.09
N VAL A 216 3.19 -3.07 -44.67
CA VAL A 216 2.87 -3.34 -43.26
C VAL A 216 4.13 -3.63 -42.45
N LEU A 217 5.03 -4.49 -42.97
CA LEU A 217 6.28 -4.83 -42.28
C LEU A 217 7.17 -3.60 -42.04
N ILE A 218 7.29 -2.71 -43.02
CA ILE A 218 8.08 -1.48 -42.90
C ILE A 218 7.46 -0.56 -41.84
N LYS A 219 6.14 -0.39 -41.83
CA LYS A 219 5.43 0.44 -40.84
C LYS A 219 5.53 -0.10 -39.42
N ILE A 220 5.49 -1.43 -39.27
CA ILE A 220 5.76 -2.11 -37.99
C ILE A 220 7.19 -1.84 -37.54
N LEU A 221 8.17 -2.02 -38.43
CA LEU A 221 9.58 -1.77 -38.13
C LEU A 221 9.82 -0.31 -37.71
N ILE A 222 9.24 0.65 -38.43
CA ILE A 222 9.29 2.08 -38.07
C ILE A 222 8.73 2.30 -36.66
N SER A 223 7.58 1.69 -36.35
CA SER A 223 6.96 1.82 -35.02
C SER A 223 7.86 1.25 -33.92
N ILE A 224 8.49 0.09 -34.15
CA ILE A 224 9.41 -0.55 -33.18
C ILE A 224 10.67 0.29 -32.98
N ILE A 225 11.27 0.81 -34.05
CA ILE A 225 12.44 1.68 -33.97
C ILE A 225 12.10 2.97 -33.21
N ALA A 226 10.96 3.60 -33.56
CA ALA A 226 10.49 4.79 -32.85
C ALA A 226 10.21 4.50 -31.37
N ALA A 227 9.68 3.32 -31.03
CA ALA A 227 9.48 2.90 -29.65
C ALA A 227 10.80 2.76 -28.89
N GLY A 228 11.83 2.14 -29.50
CA GLY A 228 13.16 2.03 -28.89
C GLY A 228 13.82 3.39 -28.64
N ILE A 229 13.73 4.30 -29.63
CA ILE A 229 14.25 5.67 -29.50
C ILE A 229 13.49 6.43 -28.41
N ALA A 230 12.16 6.36 -28.40
CA ALA A 230 11.35 7.08 -27.42
C ALA A 230 11.49 6.50 -26.00
N PHE A 231 11.68 5.19 -25.87
CA PHE A 231 12.03 4.57 -24.60
C PHE A 231 13.37 5.12 -24.09
N TYR A 232 14.41 5.14 -24.94
CA TYR A 232 15.71 5.66 -24.56
C TYR A 232 15.65 7.16 -24.21
N LEU A 233 15.14 8.00 -25.10
CA LEU A 233 15.06 9.45 -24.88
C LEU A 233 14.14 9.81 -23.71
N GLY A 234 12.95 9.19 -23.64
CA GLY A 234 12.01 9.40 -22.54
C GLY A 234 12.62 8.96 -21.21
N GLY A 235 13.31 7.83 -21.19
CA GLY A 235 14.04 7.34 -20.04
C GLY A 235 15.10 8.32 -19.57
N MET A 236 15.94 8.82 -20.47
CA MET A 236 16.96 9.82 -20.17
C MET A 236 16.34 11.12 -19.64
N ILE A 237 15.21 11.57 -20.18
CA ILE A 237 14.53 12.79 -19.73
C ILE A 237 13.91 12.60 -18.34
N PHE A 238 13.12 11.53 -18.15
CA PHE A 238 12.36 11.34 -16.90
C PHE A 238 13.22 10.99 -15.70
N THR A 239 14.45 10.51 -15.94
CA THR A 239 15.41 10.08 -14.91
C THR A 239 16.67 10.94 -14.86
N ASP A 240 16.71 12.09 -15.54
CA ASP A 240 17.88 12.99 -15.60
C ASP A 240 19.18 12.25 -15.98
N GLY A 241 19.08 11.39 -16.99
CA GLY A 241 20.19 10.59 -17.52
C GLY A 241 20.43 9.25 -16.81
N SER A 242 19.68 8.90 -15.77
CA SER A 242 19.86 7.67 -14.97
C SER A 242 18.98 6.49 -15.42
N LEU A 243 18.71 6.34 -16.73
CA LEU A 243 17.81 5.29 -17.24
C LEU A 243 18.22 3.88 -16.77
N TRP A 244 19.52 3.56 -16.82
CA TRP A 244 20.01 2.24 -16.42
C TRP A 244 19.82 1.96 -14.92
N GLN A 245 19.92 2.99 -14.08
CA GLN A 245 19.65 2.85 -12.66
C GLN A 245 18.17 2.56 -12.42
N TRP A 246 17.27 3.27 -13.10
CA TRP A 246 15.83 3.01 -13.05
C TRP A 246 15.48 1.59 -13.55
N VAL A 247 16.11 1.13 -14.64
CA VAL A 247 15.93 -0.24 -15.17
C VAL A 247 16.37 -1.27 -14.14
N ASN A 248 17.55 -1.10 -13.53
CA ASN A 248 18.05 -2.03 -12.50
C ASN A 248 17.13 -2.05 -11.28
N MET A 249 16.71 -0.88 -10.78
CA MET A 249 15.81 -0.80 -9.62
C MET A 249 14.50 -1.56 -9.86
N ASN A 250 13.87 -1.40 -11.03
CA ASN A 250 12.55 -2.01 -11.28
C ASN A 250 12.62 -3.47 -11.74
N PHE A 251 13.56 -3.80 -12.64
CA PHE A 251 13.60 -5.11 -13.31
C PHE A 251 14.60 -6.10 -12.72
N LYS A 252 15.52 -5.64 -11.87
CA LYS A 252 16.44 -6.51 -11.13
C LYS A 252 16.08 -6.54 -9.65
N ASP A 253 16.07 -5.40 -8.98
CA ASP A 253 15.91 -5.37 -7.52
C ASP A 253 14.47 -5.69 -7.09
N VAL A 254 13.51 -4.87 -7.53
CA VAL A 254 12.09 -5.08 -7.20
C VAL A 254 11.58 -6.41 -7.75
N ALA A 255 11.84 -6.71 -9.02
CA ALA A 255 11.32 -7.92 -9.67
C ALA A 255 11.80 -9.23 -9.02
N ASN A 256 13.05 -9.29 -8.55
CA ASN A 256 13.58 -10.49 -7.88
C ASN A 256 12.99 -10.67 -6.48
N ASP A 257 12.75 -9.57 -5.77
CA ASP A 257 12.38 -9.65 -4.35
C ASP A 257 10.89 -9.64 -4.08
N GLN A 258 10.09 -8.95 -4.92
CA GLN A 258 8.63 -8.86 -4.77
C GLN A 258 7.97 -10.24 -4.55
N PHE A 259 8.50 -11.27 -5.22
CA PHE A 259 7.94 -12.61 -5.22
C PHE A 259 8.06 -13.31 -3.86
N TRP A 260 9.23 -13.26 -3.22
CA TRP A 260 9.48 -13.92 -1.93
C TRP A 260 9.22 -13.01 -0.73
N TYR A 261 9.42 -11.69 -0.89
CA TYR A 261 9.34 -10.72 0.20
C TYR A 261 7.89 -10.56 0.69
N PHE A 262 6.94 -10.38 -0.22
CA PHE A 262 5.50 -10.33 0.09
C PHE A 262 4.89 -11.74 0.06
N LEU A 263 5.46 -12.65 0.84
CA LEU A 263 4.89 -13.99 1.04
C LEU A 263 3.78 -13.90 2.09
N TRP A 264 2.52 -14.00 1.64
CA TRP A 264 1.37 -14.08 2.52
C TRP A 264 0.95 -15.53 2.74
N PHE A 265 0.33 -15.80 3.88
CA PHE A 265 -0.03 -17.15 4.30
C PHE A 265 -0.88 -17.87 3.24
N ASN A 266 -0.57 -19.15 3.06
CA ASN A 266 -1.12 -20.06 2.07
C ASN A 266 -0.61 -19.79 0.64
N ASN A 267 0.49 -20.46 0.29
CA ASN A 267 1.14 -20.42 -1.03
C ASN A 267 0.24 -20.78 -2.21
N ASN A 268 -1.00 -21.20 -1.94
CA ASN A 268 -2.08 -21.30 -2.92
C ASN A 268 -2.25 -20.02 -3.75
N ASN A 269 -1.88 -18.84 -3.22
CA ASN A 269 -1.98 -17.58 -3.94
C ASN A 269 -0.68 -17.16 -4.66
N LYS A 270 0.35 -18.02 -4.72
CA LYS A 270 1.59 -17.76 -5.47
C LYS A 270 1.59 -18.58 -6.77
N ILE A 271 2.08 -17.98 -7.84
CA ILE A 271 2.23 -18.65 -9.13
C ILE A 271 3.66 -19.19 -9.22
N LEU A 272 3.84 -20.48 -8.91
CA LEU A 272 5.14 -21.17 -8.94
C LEU A 272 5.36 -21.87 -10.29
N SER A 273 4.27 -22.17 -10.99
CA SER A 273 4.20 -22.86 -12.27
C SER A 273 3.05 -22.32 -13.10
N PHE A 274 3.08 -22.61 -14.41
CA PHE A 274 1.99 -22.26 -15.33
C PHE A 274 0.63 -22.83 -14.89
N PHE A 275 0.62 -24.03 -14.31
CA PHE A 275 -0.61 -24.69 -13.86
C PHE A 275 -1.28 -23.98 -12.67
N ASP A 276 -0.54 -23.17 -11.90
CA ASP A 276 -1.11 -22.44 -10.76
C ASP A 276 -2.11 -21.37 -11.20
N LEU A 277 -2.01 -20.86 -12.44
CA LEU A 277 -3.00 -19.96 -13.03
C LEU A 277 -4.39 -20.61 -13.12
N PHE A 278 -4.45 -21.95 -13.17
CA PHE A 278 -5.69 -22.72 -13.28
C PHE A 278 -6.21 -23.23 -11.95
N LYS A 279 -5.61 -22.86 -10.81
CA LYS A 279 -6.11 -23.21 -9.47
C LYS A 279 -7.33 -22.40 -9.05
N HIS A 280 -7.52 -21.23 -9.62
CA HIS A 280 -8.56 -20.28 -9.20
C HIS A 280 -9.72 -20.28 -10.18
N SER A 281 -10.69 -21.18 -9.96
CA SER A 281 -11.86 -21.38 -10.83
C SER A 281 -12.60 -20.08 -11.17
N LEU A 282 -12.82 -19.19 -10.19
CA LEU A 282 -13.45 -17.89 -10.42
C LEU A 282 -12.65 -17.00 -11.38
N LEU A 283 -11.32 -16.97 -11.25
CA LEU A 283 -10.46 -16.20 -12.15
C LEU A 283 -10.51 -16.81 -13.56
N ILE A 284 -10.51 -18.14 -13.69
CA ILE A 284 -10.63 -18.81 -14.99
C ILE A 284 -11.96 -18.48 -15.66
N CYS A 285 -13.07 -18.59 -14.92
CA CYS A 285 -14.40 -18.23 -15.44
C CYS A 285 -14.45 -16.77 -15.87
N PHE A 286 -13.91 -15.86 -15.04
CA PHE A 286 -13.82 -14.44 -15.38
C PHE A 286 -12.99 -14.20 -16.65
N LEU A 287 -11.77 -14.76 -16.73
CA LEU A 287 -10.92 -14.62 -17.91
C LEU A 287 -11.55 -15.23 -19.16
N ALA A 288 -12.21 -16.38 -19.06
CA ALA A 288 -12.91 -17.02 -20.17
C ALA A 288 -14.05 -16.14 -20.71
N ILE A 289 -14.85 -15.54 -19.82
CA ILE A 289 -15.92 -14.61 -20.21
C ILE A 289 -15.32 -13.38 -20.90
N ILE A 290 -14.25 -12.79 -20.34
CA ILE A 290 -13.60 -11.62 -20.93
C ILE A 290 -13.03 -11.95 -22.32
N ILE A 291 -12.33 -13.08 -22.47
CA ILE A 291 -11.80 -13.54 -23.76
C ILE A 291 -12.92 -13.72 -24.78
N PHE A 292 -14.03 -14.36 -24.38
CA PHE A 292 -15.20 -14.51 -25.24
C PHE A 292 -15.77 -13.14 -25.68
N CYS A 293 -15.97 -12.22 -24.74
CA CYS A 293 -16.42 -10.86 -25.04
C CYS A 293 -15.49 -10.14 -26.01
N LEU A 294 -14.17 -10.26 -25.83
CA LEU A 294 -13.16 -9.68 -26.71
C LEU A 294 -13.21 -10.27 -28.12
N LEU A 295 -13.37 -11.59 -28.25
CA LEU A 295 -13.52 -12.25 -29.55
C LEU A 295 -14.78 -11.74 -30.27
N VAL A 296 -15.90 -11.61 -29.55
CA VAL A 296 -17.14 -11.06 -30.11
C VAL A 296 -16.95 -9.62 -30.58
N ILE A 297 -16.37 -8.75 -29.73
CA ILE A 297 -16.12 -7.34 -30.06
C ILE A 297 -15.14 -7.23 -31.24
N MET A 298 -14.11 -8.07 -31.29
CA MET A 298 -13.18 -8.11 -32.41
C MET A 298 -13.86 -8.53 -33.71
N VAL A 299 -14.61 -9.64 -33.70
CA VAL A 299 -15.21 -10.20 -34.92
C VAL A 299 -16.42 -9.39 -35.38
N LYS A 300 -17.44 -9.23 -34.52
CA LYS A 300 -18.72 -8.58 -34.85
C LYS A 300 -18.66 -7.06 -34.77
N GLY A 301 -17.82 -6.51 -33.91
CA GLY A 301 -17.59 -5.07 -33.81
C GLY A 301 -16.56 -4.61 -34.84
N TYR A 302 -15.28 -4.92 -34.60
CA TYR A 302 -14.19 -4.36 -35.41
C TYR A 302 -14.09 -4.93 -36.82
N LEU A 303 -14.00 -6.25 -37.00
CA LEU A 303 -13.76 -6.84 -38.30
C LEU A 303 -14.94 -6.65 -39.26
N SER A 304 -16.17 -6.70 -38.76
CA SER A 304 -17.39 -6.43 -39.54
C SER A 304 -17.64 -4.94 -39.80
N GLN A 305 -17.55 -4.07 -38.79
CA GLN A 305 -17.94 -2.65 -38.93
C GLN A 305 -16.76 -1.72 -39.22
N LYS A 306 -15.52 -2.21 -39.11
CA LYS A 306 -14.28 -1.44 -39.29
C LYS A 306 -14.13 -0.22 -38.38
N SER A 307 -14.88 -0.17 -37.28
CA SER A 307 -14.89 0.96 -36.34
C SER A 307 -13.77 0.85 -35.30
N LEU A 308 -12.89 1.85 -35.28
CA LEU A 308 -11.70 1.90 -34.41
C LEU A 308 -12.04 1.82 -32.91
N LYS A 309 -13.22 2.29 -32.48
CA LYS A 309 -13.64 2.25 -31.07
C LYS A 309 -13.63 0.84 -30.48
N TYR A 310 -14.00 -0.18 -31.28
CA TYR A 310 -14.00 -1.57 -30.83
C TYR A 310 -12.59 -2.12 -30.66
N LEU A 311 -11.68 -1.74 -31.54
CA LEU A 311 -10.26 -2.12 -31.41
C LEU A 311 -9.61 -1.46 -30.18
N LEU A 312 -9.97 -0.21 -29.88
CA LEU A 312 -9.53 0.48 -28.67
C LEU A 312 -10.09 -0.15 -27.39
N LEU A 313 -11.36 -0.61 -27.40
CA LEU A 313 -11.92 -1.39 -26.28
C LEU A 313 -11.16 -2.70 -26.05
N VAL A 314 -10.78 -3.40 -27.13
CA VAL A 314 -9.95 -4.60 -27.02
C VAL A 314 -8.60 -4.26 -26.39
N TYR A 315 -7.96 -3.18 -26.83
CA TYR A 315 -6.71 -2.69 -26.26
C TYR A 315 -6.81 -2.35 -24.76
N ILE A 316 -7.84 -1.59 -24.35
CA ILE A 316 -8.04 -1.19 -22.96
C ILE A 316 -8.23 -2.42 -22.06
N THR A 317 -9.09 -3.35 -22.50
CA THR A 317 -9.43 -4.55 -21.74
C THR A 317 -8.22 -5.50 -21.64
N SER A 318 -7.54 -5.77 -22.76
CA SER A 318 -6.37 -6.65 -22.78
C SER A 318 -5.22 -6.10 -21.94
N THR A 319 -4.99 -4.79 -21.98
CA THR A 319 -4.01 -4.11 -21.11
C THR A 319 -4.35 -4.30 -19.64
N SER A 320 -5.62 -4.11 -19.26
CA SER A 320 -6.06 -4.23 -17.86
C SER A 320 -5.96 -5.67 -17.33
N VAL A 321 -6.29 -6.66 -18.16
CA VAL A 321 -6.14 -8.08 -17.80
C VAL A 321 -4.68 -8.46 -17.67
N MET A 322 -3.83 -8.03 -18.62
CA MET A 322 -2.41 -8.34 -18.62
C MET A 322 -1.67 -7.64 -17.46
N ALA A 323 -2.07 -6.44 -17.05
CA ALA A 323 -1.57 -5.77 -15.86
C ALA A 323 -1.89 -6.56 -14.57
N GLY A 324 -3.11 -7.09 -14.48
CA GLY A 324 -3.54 -7.97 -13.39
C GLY A 324 -2.72 -9.27 -13.32
N LEU A 325 -2.45 -9.88 -14.47
CA LEU A 325 -1.60 -11.08 -14.59
C LEU A 325 -0.16 -10.78 -14.20
N LEU A 326 0.44 -9.71 -14.72
CA LEU A 326 1.82 -9.33 -14.42
C LEU A 326 2.03 -9.07 -12.92
N SER A 327 1.10 -8.34 -12.29
CA SER A 327 1.11 -8.08 -10.85
C SER A 327 0.98 -9.37 -10.04
N SER A 328 0.17 -10.32 -10.52
CA SER A 328 0.01 -11.64 -9.89
C SER A 328 1.25 -12.51 -10.03
N LEU A 329 1.93 -12.46 -11.18
CA LEU A 329 3.15 -13.22 -11.48
C LEU A 329 4.36 -12.77 -10.64
N GLY A 330 4.49 -11.47 -10.40
CA GLY A 330 5.56 -10.90 -9.57
C GLY A 330 5.24 -10.93 -8.08
N GLY A 331 3.95 -10.88 -7.71
CA GLY A 331 3.49 -10.76 -6.32
C GLY A 331 2.64 -11.94 -5.87
N THR A 332 1.36 -11.67 -5.60
CA THR A 332 0.35 -12.65 -5.16
C THR A 332 -0.86 -12.57 -6.06
N MET A 333 -1.47 -13.71 -6.32
CA MET A 333 -2.74 -13.84 -7.03
C MET A 333 -3.84 -13.21 -6.17
N SER A 334 -4.41 -12.09 -6.63
CA SER A 334 -5.43 -11.34 -5.90
C SER A 334 -6.41 -10.68 -6.88
N VAL A 335 -7.70 -10.76 -6.57
CA VAL A 335 -8.78 -10.10 -7.33
C VAL A 335 -8.56 -8.58 -7.41
N ARG A 336 -7.87 -8.00 -6.41
CA ARG A 336 -7.55 -6.57 -6.36
C ARG A 336 -6.84 -6.07 -7.61
N TYR A 337 -5.93 -6.87 -8.19
CA TYR A 337 -5.21 -6.48 -9.40
C TYR A 337 -6.07 -6.52 -10.67
N TYR A 338 -7.25 -7.12 -10.62
CA TYR A 338 -8.20 -7.22 -11.73
C TYR A 338 -9.38 -6.26 -11.59
N LEU A 339 -9.43 -5.41 -10.56
CA LEU A 339 -10.56 -4.48 -10.35
C LEU A 339 -10.83 -3.58 -11.56
N PRO A 340 -9.83 -3.01 -12.25
CA PRO A 340 -10.10 -2.21 -13.46
C PRO A 340 -10.73 -3.06 -14.58
N SER A 341 -10.30 -4.31 -14.73
CA SER A 341 -10.90 -5.25 -15.70
C SER A 341 -12.35 -5.60 -15.32
N ILE A 342 -12.67 -5.70 -14.03
CA ILE A 342 -14.04 -5.90 -13.55
C ILE A 342 -14.90 -4.68 -13.89
N VAL A 343 -14.40 -3.45 -13.68
CA VAL A 343 -15.12 -2.22 -14.08
C VAL A 343 -15.42 -2.23 -15.58
N ILE A 344 -14.42 -2.55 -16.41
CA ILE A 344 -14.58 -2.64 -17.87
C ILE A 344 -15.59 -3.73 -18.25
N SER A 345 -15.63 -4.85 -17.52
CA SER A 345 -16.53 -5.98 -17.77
C SER A 345 -18.02 -5.59 -17.76
N PHE A 346 -18.41 -4.63 -16.90
CA PHE A 346 -19.78 -4.09 -16.86
C PHE A 346 -20.20 -3.39 -18.16
N PHE A 347 -19.25 -2.99 -19.01
CA PHE A 347 -19.50 -2.34 -20.29
C PHE A 347 -19.37 -3.32 -21.46
N ILE A 348 -18.33 -4.14 -21.47
CA ILE A 348 -18.07 -5.03 -22.61
C ILE A 348 -19.03 -6.22 -22.64
N LEU A 349 -19.50 -6.74 -21.50
CA LEU A 349 -20.40 -7.90 -21.48
C LEU A 349 -21.76 -7.56 -22.11
N PRO A 350 -22.47 -6.49 -21.71
CA PRO A 350 -23.70 -6.07 -22.39
C PRO A 350 -23.47 -5.74 -23.87
N LEU A 351 -22.34 -5.10 -24.21
CA LEU A 351 -22.00 -4.79 -25.60
C LEU A 351 -21.82 -6.07 -26.43
N SER A 352 -21.14 -7.09 -25.92
CA SER A 352 -20.96 -8.37 -26.62
C SER A 352 -22.30 -9.07 -26.84
N ILE A 353 -23.18 -9.07 -25.84
CA ILE A 353 -24.55 -9.61 -25.98
C ILE A 353 -25.32 -8.83 -27.06
N TYR A 354 -25.25 -7.50 -27.03
CA TYR A 354 -25.87 -6.64 -28.03
C TYR A 354 -25.39 -6.97 -29.45
N LEU A 355 -24.07 -7.05 -29.66
CA LEU A 355 -23.46 -7.37 -30.95
C LEU A 355 -23.81 -8.77 -31.48
N LEU A 356 -24.15 -9.72 -30.60
CA LEU A 356 -24.55 -11.07 -30.99
C LEU A 356 -26.03 -11.18 -31.35
N PHE A 357 -26.91 -10.54 -30.57
CA PHE A 357 -28.34 -10.86 -30.58
C PHE A 357 -29.25 -9.72 -31.08
N PHE A 358 -28.81 -8.45 -31.01
CA PHE A 358 -29.70 -7.31 -31.22
C PHE A 358 -29.20 -6.39 -32.34
N ARG A 359 -30.11 -5.94 -33.20
CA ARG A 359 -29.81 -4.97 -34.28
C ARG A 359 -30.11 -3.52 -33.91
N SER A 360 -30.92 -3.25 -32.89
CA SER A 360 -31.29 -1.90 -32.46
C SER A 360 -32.10 -1.92 -31.16
N ILE A 361 -31.66 -1.16 -30.15
CA ILE A 361 -32.50 -0.79 -29.00
C ILE A 361 -32.45 0.73 -28.91
N GLU A 362 -33.57 1.41 -29.16
CA GLU A 362 -33.71 2.84 -28.88
C GLU A 362 -34.11 3.04 -27.42
N LEU A 363 -33.14 3.40 -26.57
CA LEU A 363 -33.42 3.91 -25.23
C LEU A 363 -33.82 5.39 -25.34
N LYS A 364 -35.13 5.66 -25.30
CA LYS A 364 -35.65 7.02 -25.17
C LYS A 364 -35.67 7.44 -23.70
N LEU A 365 -34.63 8.15 -23.27
CA LEU A 365 -34.67 8.86 -21.98
C LEU A 365 -35.52 10.14 -22.11
N THR A 366 -36.48 10.31 -21.21
CA THR A 366 -37.25 11.57 -21.10
C THR A 366 -36.43 12.59 -20.31
N THR A 367 -36.13 13.74 -20.94
CA THR A 367 -35.27 14.79 -20.36
C THR A 367 -35.82 15.41 -19.08
N GLY A 368 -37.13 15.42 -18.88
CA GLY A 368 -37.77 16.03 -17.71
C GLY A 368 -37.51 15.28 -16.40
N LEU A 369 -37.69 13.95 -16.39
CA LEU A 369 -37.45 13.11 -15.21
C LEU A 369 -35.98 13.16 -14.78
N MET A 370 -35.07 13.16 -15.75
CA MET A 370 -33.63 13.29 -15.51
C MET A 370 -33.27 14.62 -14.84
N ILE A 371 -33.79 15.75 -15.34
CA ILE A 371 -33.52 17.07 -14.75
C ILE A 371 -34.01 17.11 -13.29
N THR A 372 -35.20 16.58 -13.01
CA THR A 372 -35.75 16.53 -11.65
C THR A 372 -34.91 15.66 -10.72
N LEU A 373 -34.50 14.47 -11.17
CA LEU A 373 -33.61 13.60 -10.40
C LEU A 373 -32.27 14.27 -10.14
N PHE A 374 -31.64 14.89 -11.15
CA PHE A 374 -30.40 15.64 -10.97
C PHE A 374 -30.55 16.81 -10.00
N PHE A 375 -31.69 17.52 -10.02
CA PHE A 375 -31.95 18.61 -9.09
C PHE A 375 -32.03 18.12 -7.64
N PHE A 376 -32.87 17.12 -7.35
CA PHE A 376 -32.97 16.56 -6.00
C PHE A 376 -31.65 15.93 -5.54
N TYR A 377 -30.92 15.30 -6.45
CA TYR A 377 -29.61 14.74 -6.16
C TYR A 377 -28.58 15.83 -5.87
N SER A 378 -28.58 16.93 -6.64
CA SER A 378 -27.72 18.08 -6.39
C SER A 378 -28.03 18.77 -5.06
N LEU A 379 -29.29 18.80 -4.65
CA LEU A 379 -29.68 19.30 -3.35
C LEU A 379 -29.18 18.36 -2.24
N ALA A 380 -29.29 17.04 -2.41
CA ALA A 380 -28.75 16.06 -1.47
C ALA A 380 -27.22 16.15 -1.32
N ILE A 381 -26.50 16.48 -2.38
CA ILE A 381 -25.06 16.77 -2.35
C ILE A 381 -24.76 17.99 -1.50
N LEU A 382 -25.44 19.10 -1.78
CA LEU A 382 -25.22 20.34 -1.05
C LEU A 382 -25.57 20.15 0.43
N THR A 383 -26.64 19.43 0.76
CA THR A 383 -27.00 19.15 2.16
C THR A 383 -26.03 18.20 2.85
N HIS A 384 -25.60 17.12 2.20
CA HIS A 384 -24.62 16.19 2.79
C HIS A 384 -23.26 16.86 2.98
N TYR A 385 -22.73 17.57 1.99
CA TYR A 385 -21.46 18.28 2.18
C TYR A 385 -21.62 19.43 3.16
N HIS A 386 -22.73 20.18 3.13
CA HIS A 386 -23.00 21.18 4.17
C HIS A 386 -22.99 20.53 5.55
N TYR A 387 -23.62 19.37 5.73
CA TYR A 387 -23.64 18.61 6.97
C TYR A 387 -22.24 18.10 7.37
N SER A 388 -21.50 17.48 6.46
CA SER A 388 -20.14 16.96 6.72
C SER A 388 -19.16 18.08 7.04
N PHE A 389 -19.19 19.19 6.30
CA PHE A 389 -18.38 20.37 6.60
C PHE A 389 -18.85 21.04 7.90
N SER A 390 -20.15 21.22 8.12
CA SER A 390 -20.67 21.83 9.35
C SER A 390 -20.30 21.00 10.57
N ASN A 391 -20.39 19.67 10.47
CA ASN A 391 -19.98 18.75 11.54
C ASN A 391 -18.48 18.82 11.78
N PHE A 392 -17.66 18.79 10.72
CA PHE A 392 -16.21 18.97 10.87
C PHE A 392 -15.87 20.32 11.55
N PHE A 393 -16.53 21.40 11.14
CA PHE A 393 -16.34 22.71 11.73
C PHE A 393 -16.87 22.80 13.17
N ALA A 394 -17.96 22.10 13.50
CA ALA A 394 -18.51 22.01 14.85
C ALA A 394 -17.62 21.17 15.79
N GLN A 395 -17.03 20.09 15.27
CA GLN A 395 -16.13 19.19 16.00
C GLN A 395 -14.68 19.67 16.04
N LYS A 396 -14.35 20.84 15.47
CA LYS A 396 -13.00 21.42 15.51
C LYS A 396 -12.28 21.35 16.87
N PRO A 397 -12.95 21.52 18.03
CA PRO A 397 -12.29 21.35 19.34
C PRO A 397 -11.67 19.96 19.56
N GLU A 398 -12.17 18.93 18.88
CA GLU A 398 -11.66 17.55 18.91
C GLU A 398 -10.52 17.31 17.89
N PHE A 399 -10.22 18.29 17.03
CA PHE A 399 -9.15 18.22 16.06
C PHE A 399 -7.96 19.10 16.46
N VAL A 400 -6.75 18.68 16.06
CA VAL A 400 -5.50 19.41 16.25
C VAL A 400 -5.03 19.94 14.89
N LYS A 401 -4.87 21.27 14.79
CA LYS A 401 -4.30 21.90 13.60
C LYS A 401 -2.79 21.65 13.55
N VAL A 402 -2.30 21.21 12.39
CA VAL A 402 -0.87 20.98 12.13
C VAL A 402 -0.44 21.80 10.92
N GLU A 403 0.31 22.87 11.17
CA GLU A 403 0.67 23.84 10.14
C GLU A 403 1.64 23.25 9.11
N GLU A 404 2.56 22.39 9.56
CA GLU A 404 3.53 21.69 8.71
C GLU A 404 2.84 20.74 7.70
N LEU A 405 1.67 20.23 8.06
CA LEU A 405 0.87 19.38 7.16
C LEU A 405 -0.17 20.18 6.37
N GLY A 406 -0.55 21.37 6.83
CA GLY A 406 -1.48 22.28 6.16
C GLY A 406 -2.97 22.02 6.44
N GLY A 407 -3.31 21.29 7.51
CA GLY A 407 -4.69 20.88 7.82
C GLY A 407 -4.87 20.42 9.27
N TRP A 408 -5.86 19.56 9.50
CA TRP A 408 -6.29 19.11 10.83
C TRP A 408 -6.23 17.59 10.95
N LEU A 409 -5.84 17.10 12.11
CA LEU A 409 -5.86 15.70 12.51
C LEU A 409 -6.78 15.52 13.70
N SER A 410 -7.42 14.36 13.86
CA SER A 410 -8.22 14.06 15.06
C SER A 410 -7.36 14.03 16.33
N SER A 411 -8.02 14.13 17.48
CA SER A 411 -7.42 14.14 18.82
C SER A 411 -6.45 12.98 19.07
N ARG A 412 -6.64 11.82 18.44
CA ARG A 412 -5.72 10.66 18.57
C ARG A 412 -4.28 10.99 18.17
N TRP A 413 -4.09 11.96 17.28
CA TRP A 413 -2.76 12.41 16.83
C TRP A 413 -2.10 13.43 17.74
N ARG A 414 -2.82 13.97 18.74
CA ARG A 414 -2.35 15.07 19.59
C ARG A 414 -0.98 14.77 20.19
N SER A 415 -0.83 13.60 20.79
CA SER A 415 0.44 13.14 21.38
C SER A 415 1.57 13.07 20.34
N SER A 416 1.33 12.45 19.19
CA SER A 416 2.31 12.36 18.10
C SER A 416 2.72 13.73 17.57
N VAL A 417 1.79 14.68 17.47
CA VAL A 417 2.04 16.05 17.01
C VAL A 417 2.87 16.82 18.04
N GLU A 418 2.51 16.74 19.33
CA GLU A 418 3.23 17.38 20.42
C GLU A 418 4.68 16.89 20.50
N ILE A 419 4.88 15.56 20.49
CA ILE A 419 6.21 14.95 20.48
C ILE A 419 6.98 15.40 19.23
N GLY A 420 6.35 15.40 18.06
CA GLY A 420 6.96 15.89 16.82
C GLY A 420 7.43 17.34 16.92
N LYS A 421 6.65 18.23 17.54
CA LYS A 421 7.02 19.64 17.76
C LYS A 421 8.16 19.80 18.76
N ILE A 422 8.17 19.02 19.83
CA ILE A 422 9.29 19.00 20.80
C ILE A 422 10.58 18.58 20.10
N LEU A 423 10.54 17.48 19.35
CA LEU A 423 11.70 16.99 18.60
C LEU A 423 12.14 17.96 17.50
N LYS A 424 11.22 18.67 16.85
CA LYS A 424 11.54 19.72 15.88
C LYS A 424 12.41 20.80 16.50
N GLU A 425 12.05 21.28 17.69
CA GLU A 425 12.81 22.31 18.41
C GLU A 425 14.16 21.79 18.92
N GLU A 426 14.20 20.56 19.44
CA GLU A 426 15.45 19.89 19.85
C GLU A 426 16.43 19.77 18.68
N LEU A 427 15.92 19.38 17.51
CA LEU A 427 16.73 19.01 16.34
C LEU A 427 16.92 20.16 15.34
N LYS A 428 16.57 21.39 15.69
CA LYS A 428 16.62 22.54 14.77
C LYS A 428 18.02 22.79 14.18
N ASN A 429 19.07 22.51 14.95
CA ASN A 429 20.47 22.66 14.54
C ASN A 429 21.03 21.41 13.82
N GLU A 430 20.31 20.30 13.82
CA GLU A 430 20.70 19.07 13.13
C GLU A 430 20.29 19.12 11.67
N SER A 431 21.16 18.63 10.78
CA SER A 431 20.82 18.50 9.36
C SER A 431 19.64 17.53 9.17
N PRO A 432 18.72 17.75 8.20
CA PRO A 432 17.49 16.96 8.08
C PRO A 432 17.69 15.44 8.04
N LYS A 433 18.75 14.94 7.38
CA LYS A 433 19.09 13.50 7.32
C LYS A 433 19.62 12.91 8.63
N LYS A 434 20.12 13.75 9.54
CA LYS A 434 20.59 13.35 10.87
C LYS A 434 19.51 13.40 11.93
N ARG A 435 18.33 13.94 11.64
CA ARG A 435 17.25 14.07 12.62
C ARG A 435 16.62 12.73 12.96
N MET A 436 16.07 12.06 11.95
CA MET A 436 15.30 10.84 12.13
C MET A 436 15.42 9.90 10.93
N LEU A 437 15.55 8.60 11.19
CA LEU A 437 15.35 7.54 10.21
C LEU A 437 14.08 6.78 10.59
N SER A 438 13.14 6.69 9.65
CA SER A 438 11.87 6.04 9.88
C SER A 438 11.77 4.78 9.01
N THR A 439 11.34 3.66 9.58
CA THR A 439 10.98 2.50 8.76
C THR A 439 9.76 2.78 7.90
N TYR A 440 8.93 3.74 8.32
CA TYR A 440 7.81 4.32 7.60
C TYR A 440 7.82 5.84 7.82
N SER A 441 8.15 6.64 6.81
CA SER A 441 8.14 8.10 6.91
C SER A 441 6.72 8.66 6.82
N THR A 442 6.30 9.39 7.86
CA THR A 442 4.92 9.84 8.08
C THR A 442 4.83 11.36 8.35
N GLY A 443 3.69 11.80 8.90
CA GLY A 443 3.49 13.17 9.33
C GLY A 443 4.46 13.60 10.44
N MET A 444 4.95 12.67 11.27
CA MET A 444 5.95 12.99 12.30
C MET A 444 7.27 13.45 11.66
N ASP A 445 7.76 12.77 10.63
CA ASP A 445 8.94 13.18 9.85
C ASP A 445 8.77 14.58 9.27
N THR A 446 7.57 14.88 8.76
CA THR A 446 7.26 16.19 8.15
C THR A 446 7.22 17.30 9.21
N ILE A 447 6.62 17.05 10.38
CA ILE A 447 6.59 18.01 11.50
C ILE A 447 8.00 18.32 12.00
N ILE A 448 8.85 17.29 12.17
CA ILE A 448 10.25 17.43 12.61
C ILE A 448 11.12 18.09 11.54
N GLY A 449 10.69 18.05 10.26
CA GLY A 449 11.51 18.44 9.12
C GLY A 449 12.66 17.46 8.91
N ALA A 450 12.43 16.17 9.11
CA ALA A 450 13.37 15.10 8.83
C ALA A 450 13.31 14.70 7.34
N VAL A 451 14.44 14.23 6.82
CA VAL A 451 14.53 13.57 5.51
C VAL A 451 15.06 12.18 5.76
N ASN A 452 14.37 11.15 5.28
CA ASN A 452 14.82 9.78 5.47
C ASN A 452 16.23 9.63 4.86
N PRO A 453 17.27 9.34 5.66
CA PRO A 453 18.66 9.39 5.19
C PRO A 453 18.92 8.41 4.05
N THR A 454 18.17 7.32 4.00
CA THR A 454 18.28 6.21 3.04
C THR A 454 17.66 6.53 1.68
N ASN A 455 16.95 7.66 1.53
CA ASN A 455 16.07 7.96 0.41
C ASN A 455 15.00 6.87 0.12
N ILE A 456 14.78 5.93 1.04
CA ILE A 456 13.76 4.87 0.98
C ILE A 456 12.80 5.10 2.14
N ASP A 457 11.65 5.72 1.84
CA ASP A 457 10.71 6.20 2.86
C ASP A 457 9.97 5.08 3.60
N TYR A 458 9.99 3.86 3.04
CA TYR A 458 9.32 2.68 3.56
C TYR A 458 10.31 1.52 3.46
N ILE A 459 10.68 0.89 4.59
CA ILE A 459 11.65 -0.21 4.61
C ILE A 459 11.22 -1.38 3.71
N ILE A 460 9.91 -1.57 3.52
CA ILE A 460 9.35 -2.57 2.59
C ILE A 460 9.66 -2.30 1.11
N HIS A 461 10.22 -1.13 0.79
CA HIS A 461 10.72 -0.78 -0.55
C HIS A 461 12.25 -0.91 -0.65
N ALA A 462 12.96 -1.31 0.41
CA ALA A 462 14.38 -1.67 0.38
C ALA A 462 14.57 -3.08 -0.22
N LEU A 463 14.09 -3.24 -1.46
CA LEU A 463 14.13 -4.50 -2.21
C LEU A 463 15.44 -4.59 -3.01
N GLY A 464 16.03 -5.78 -3.07
CA GLY A 464 17.33 -6.04 -3.67
C GLY A 464 18.51 -5.74 -2.73
N ASP A 465 19.61 -6.46 -2.92
CA ASP A 465 20.82 -6.32 -2.08
C ASP A 465 21.42 -4.92 -2.14
N HIS A 466 21.35 -4.28 -3.30
CA HIS A 466 21.84 -2.92 -3.47
C HIS A 466 21.13 -1.95 -2.51
N ASN A 467 19.81 -1.98 -2.48
CA ASN A 467 19.02 -1.08 -1.63
C ASN A 467 19.15 -1.41 -0.15
N ARG A 468 19.24 -2.69 0.23
CA ARG A 468 19.48 -3.08 1.64
C ARG A 468 20.85 -2.61 2.14
N ASN A 469 21.89 -2.82 1.33
CA ASN A 469 23.24 -2.35 1.65
C ASN A 469 23.29 -0.82 1.73
N HIS A 470 22.64 -0.11 0.79
CA HIS A 470 22.51 1.35 0.84
C HIS A 470 21.79 1.82 2.11
N TYR A 471 20.73 1.12 2.53
CA TYR A 471 19.99 1.41 3.75
C TYR A 471 20.89 1.32 5.00
N LEU A 472 21.69 0.24 5.11
CA LEU A 472 22.64 0.06 6.21
C LEU A 472 23.80 1.07 6.17
N GLN A 473 24.36 1.33 4.99
CA GLN A 473 25.39 2.35 4.81
C GLN A 473 24.91 3.73 5.24
N SER A 474 23.67 4.09 4.88
CA SER A 474 23.06 5.36 5.26
C SER A 474 22.86 5.47 6.79
N LEU A 475 22.48 4.38 7.46
CA LEU A 475 22.40 4.35 8.93
C LEU A 475 23.78 4.65 9.55
N GLN A 476 24.84 4.04 9.02
CA GLN A 476 26.21 4.20 9.52
C GLN A 476 26.82 5.57 9.20
N GLU A 477 26.54 6.13 8.01
CA GLU A 477 27.04 7.41 7.55
C GLU A 477 26.36 8.57 8.27
N PHE A 478 25.03 8.62 8.23
CA PHE A 478 24.30 9.76 8.78
C PHE A 478 24.17 9.69 10.29
N LYS A 479 24.14 8.48 10.88
CA LYS A 479 23.91 8.26 12.31
C LYS A 479 22.75 9.14 12.78
N PRO A 480 21.50 8.84 12.43
CA PRO A 480 20.37 9.67 12.82
C PRO A 480 20.27 9.77 14.35
N ARG A 481 19.81 10.90 14.88
CA ARG A 481 19.62 11.10 16.32
C ARG A 481 18.50 10.21 16.85
N TYR A 482 17.45 10.07 16.04
CA TYR A 482 16.31 9.21 16.33
C TYR A 482 16.07 8.16 15.23
N ILE A 483 15.57 6.99 15.62
CA ILE A 483 14.98 6.00 14.73
C ILE A 483 13.53 5.80 15.15
N THR A 484 12.61 5.67 14.20
CA THR A 484 11.23 5.31 14.52
C THR A 484 10.76 4.08 13.76
N ILE A 485 10.05 3.23 14.48
CA ILE A 485 9.42 2.00 13.99
C ILE A 485 7.94 2.02 14.36
N LEU A 486 7.09 1.29 13.63
CA LEU A 486 5.69 1.16 14.05
C LEU A 486 5.62 0.31 15.33
N ARG A 487 4.52 0.43 16.05
CA ARG A 487 4.23 -0.48 17.17
C ARG A 487 3.64 -1.79 16.66
N GLU A 488 4.04 -2.90 17.27
CA GLU A 488 3.49 -4.22 16.94
C GLU A 488 2.04 -4.37 17.40
N ASP A 489 1.67 -3.69 18.48
CA ASP A 489 0.30 -3.64 19.00
C ASP A 489 -0.61 -2.68 18.21
N TYR A 490 -0.04 -1.76 17.43
CA TYR A 490 -0.79 -0.91 16.49
C TYR A 490 -1.07 -1.65 15.18
N SER A 491 -0.06 -2.34 14.63
CA SER A 491 -0.17 -3.04 13.37
C SER A 491 0.56 -4.37 13.45
N PRO A 492 -0.13 -5.51 13.32
CA PRO A 492 0.51 -6.81 13.36
C PRO A 492 1.41 -7.06 12.12
N TRP A 493 1.39 -6.13 11.15
CA TRP A 493 2.34 -6.11 10.04
C TRP A 493 3.76 -5.76 10.49
N GLU A 494 3.93 -5.00 11.58
CA GLU A 494 5.27 -4.67 12.09
C GLU A 494 6.04 -5.93 12.51
N THR A 495 5.36 -6.93 13.07
CA THR A 495 5.95 -8.25 13.35
C THR A 495 6.57 -8.87 12.08
N TRP A 496 5.86 -8.80 10.95
CA TRP A 496 6.37 -9.28 9.67
C TRP A 496 7.52 -8.42 9.14
N VAL A 497 7.41 -7.08 9.26
CA VAL A 497 8.46 -6.15 8.84
C VAL A 497 9.76 -6.42 9.61
N ARG A 498 9.71 -6.55 10.93
CA ARG A 498 10.89 -6.85 11.76
C ARG A 498 11.52 -8.18 11.38
N ARG A 499 10.72 -9.23 11.22
CA ARG A 499 11.21 -10.58 10.90
C ARG A 499 11.87 -10.64 9.53
N THR A 500 11.21 -10.08 8.51
CA THR A 500 11.71 -10.08 7.13
C THR A 500 12.92 -9.15 6.97
N ASN A 501 12.98 -8.08 7.75
CA ASN A 501 14.04 -7.08 7.70
C ASN A 501 15.00 -7.14 8.90
N TRP A 502 15.20 -8.33 9.46
CA TRP A 502 16.05 -8.48 10.64
C TRP A 502 17.48 -7.98 10.41
N TRP A 503 17.95 -8.04 9.15
CA TRP A 503 19.20 -7.44 8.68
C TRP A 503 19.37 -5.95 9.04
N PHE A 504 18.29 -5.19 9.24
CA PHE A 504 18.30 -3.80 9.70
C PHE A 504 18.11 -3.67 11.21
N TYR A 505 17.09 -4.33 11.76
CA TYR A 505 16.70 -4.13 13.17
C TYR A 505 17.84 -4.48 14.13
N ARG A 506 18.57 -5.56 13.85
CA ARG A 506 19.74 -5.98 14.66
C ARG A 506 20.85 -4.93 14.73
N GLU A 507 20.97 -4.05 13.73
CA GLU A 507 22.08 -3.08 13.63
C GLU A 507 21.89 -1.88 14.55
N PHE A 508 20.65 -1.44 14.76
CA PHE A 508 20.38 -0.25 15.59
C PHE A 508 20.01 -0.58 17.04
N ILE A 509 19.48 -1.77 17.33
CA ILE A 509 18.99 -2.16 18.67
C ILE A 509 20.04 -1.96 19.78
N ASN A 510 21.32 -2.18 19.48
CA ASN A 510 22.40 -2.00 20.48
C ASN A 510 22.84 -0.56 20.65
N ASN A 511 22.67 0.27 19.61
CA ASN A 511 23.19 1.63 19.56
C ASN A 511 22.12 2.67 19.92
N TYR A 512 20.87 2.24 20.09
CA TYR A 512 19.74 3.10 20.35
C TYR A 512 18.93 2.56 21.54
N LYS A 513 18.38 3.46 22.33
CA LYS A 513 17.42 3.13 23.40
C LYS A 513 16.05 3.66 23.05
N LEU A 514 15.02 2.89 23.36
CA LEU A 514 13.65 3.38 23.31
C LEU A 514 13.45 4.48 24.35
N VAL A 515 12.93 5.64 23.93
CA VAL A 515 12.74 6.81 24.82
C VAL A 515 11.31 7.30 24.87
N GLU A 516 10.52 7.06 23.82
CA GLU A 516 9.16 7.55 23.74
C GLU A 516 8.34 6.68 22.77
N GLY A 517 7.01 6.77 22.85
CA GLY A 517 6.09 6.13 21.92
C GLY A 517 4.81 6.96 21.75
N THR A 518 4.14 6.79 20.62
CA THR A 518 2.81 7.37 20.37
C THR A 518 1.78 6.26 20.18
N PHE A 519 0.55 6.59 19.78
CA PHE A 519 -0.45 5.57 19.49
C PHE A 519 -0.05 4.59 18.36
N TYR A 520 0.89 4.97 17.46
CA TYR A 520 1.24 4.13 16.30
C TYR A 520 2.73 3.77 16.14
N ASN A 521 3.65 4.52 16.78
CA ASN A 521 5.10 4.32 16.60
C ASN A 521 5.88 4.39 17.91
N LEU A 522 7.08 3.82 17.86
CA LEU A 522 8.11 3.85 18.89
C LEU A 522 9.28 4.73 18.43
N ILE A 523 9.88 5.46 19.36
CA ILE A 523 10.97 6.42 19.11
C ILE A 523 12.22 6.00 19.87
N TRP A 524 13.27 5.70 19.11
CA TRP A 524 14.56 5.21 19.58
C TRP A 524 15.59 6.33 19.49
N GLN A 525 16.26 6.66 20.58
CA GLN A 525 17.32 7.67 20.63
C GLN A 525 18.69 7.02 20.58
N ARG A 526 19.59 7.58 19.76
CA ARG A 526 20.99 7.15 19.69
C ARG A 526 21.67 7.31 21.04
N GLN A 527 22.40 6.29 21.46
CA GLN A 527 23.20 6.29 22.68
C GLN A 527 24.67 6.63 22.36
N GLU A 528 25.38 7.21 23.33
CA GLU A 528 26.82 7.47 23.19
C GLU A 528 27.65 6.20 23.28
N GLN A 529 27.19 5.24 24.09
CA GLN A 529 27.80 3.93 24.24
C GLN A 529 26.79 2.86 23.85
N ALA A 530 27.24 1.94 22.99
CA ALA A 530 26.45 0.78 22.62
C ALA A 530 26.16 -0.08 23.87
N ARG A 531 24.96 -0.64 23.93
CA ARG A 531 24.63 -1.68 24.90
C ARG A 531 25.58 -2.85 24.70
N LYS A 532 26.08 -3.40 25.81
CA LYS A 532 26.77 -4.69 25.79
C LYS A 532 25.72 -5.76 25.51
N THR A 533 25.75 -6.33 24.32
CA THR A 533 25.08 -7.61 24.08
C THR A 533 25.87 -8.68 24.82
N GLY A 534 25.16 -9.63 25.42
CA GLY A 534 25.82 -10.82 25.88
C GLY A 534 26.08 -11.73 24.69
N ASP A 535 27.34 -12.04 24.41
CA ASP A 535 27.71 -13.06 23.41
C ASP A 535 27.42 -14.46 23.98
N TYR A 536 26.15 -14.73 24.24
CA TYR A 536 25.71 -16.00 24.78
C TYR A 536 25.31 -16.91 23.62
N PRO A 537 26.08 -17.98 23.36
CA PRO A 537 25.74 -18.92 22.29
C PRO A 537 24.44 -19.65 22.65
N ALA A 538 23.57 -19.80 21.65
CA ALA A 538 22.41 -20.68 21.70
C ALA A 538 22.66 -21.87 20.76
N ILE A 539 22.13 -23.04 21.13
CA ILE A 539 22.26 -24.25 20.33
C ILE A 539 21.15 -24.23 19.28
N CYS A 540 21.52 -24.44 18.01
CA CYS A 540 20.57 -24.66 16.92
C CYS A 540 20.72 -26.09 16.39
N GLU A 541 19.78 -26.96 16.73
CA GLU A 541 19.70 -28.32 16.21
C GLU A 541 18.87 -28.35 14.93
N VAL A 542 19.37 -29.05 13.91
CA VAL A 542 18.75 -29.12 12.58
C VAL A 542 18.24 -30.53 12.34
N SER A 543 16.95 -30.66 12.05
CA SER A 543 16.30 -31.92 11.71
C SER A 543 15.68 -31.85 10.32
N TYR A 544 16.12 -32.74 9.43
CA TYR A 544 15.55 -32.87 8.09
C TYR A 544 14.31 -33.75 8.13
N LEU A 545 13.13 -33.14 7.99
CA LEU A 545 11.86 -33.87 8.01
C LEU A 545 11.53 -34.42 6.61
N ARG A 546 11.78 -33.62 5.58
CA ARG A 546 11.64 -33.94 4.14
C ARG A 546 12.63 -33.10 3.33
N ASP A 547 12.79 -33.42 2.05
CA ASP A 547 13.62 -32.62 1.12
C ASP A 547 13.20 -31.14 1.05
N ASP A 548 11.92 -30.85 1.25
CA ASP A 548 11.35 -29.51 1.21
C ASP A 548 11.11 -28.89 2.61
N LEU A 549 11.46 -29.59 3.69
CA LEU A 549 11.10 -29.20 5.05
C LEU A 549 12.21 -29.51 6.06
N ILE A 550 12.78 -28.45 6.62
CA ILE A 550 13.76 -28.51 7.69
C ILE A 550 13.13 -27.95 8.97
N GLN A 551 13.32 -28.62 10.09
CA GLN A 551 12.98 -28.11 11.41
C GLN A 551 14.25 -27.67 12.13
N LEU A 552 14.22 -26.47 12.71
CA LEU A 552 15.26 -25.95 13.58
C LEU A 552 14.73 -25.92 15.02
N THR A 553 15.45 -26.54 15.93
CA THR A 553 15.16 -26.53 17.36
C THR A 553 16.22 -25.69 18.05
N ILE A 554 15.82 -24.57 18.64
CA ILE A 554 16.70 -23.65 19.33
C ILE A 554 16.56 -23.83 20.84
N ASP A 555 17.69 -24.01 21.50
CA ASP A 555 17.79 -24.18 22.94
C ASP A 555 18.88 -23.26 23.51
N THR A 556 18.69 -22.76 24.72
CA THR A 556 19.66 -21.92 25.43
C THR A 556 20.30 -22.70 26.56
N LEU A 557 21.61 -22.54 26.74
CA LEU A 557 22.33 -23.25 27.79
C LEU A 557 21.83 -22.82 29.19
N PRO A 558 21.45 -23.75 30.08
CA PRO A 558 20.86 -23.45 31.39
C PRO A 558 21.74 -22.60 32.34
N SER A 559 23.05 -22.51 32.08
CA SER A 559 24.02 -21.79 32.92
C SER A 559 24.00 -20.27 32.76
N LEU A 560 23.07 -19.73 31.96
CA LEU A 560 22.94 -18.30 31.70
C LEU A 560 22.14 -17.63 32.83
N ASN A 561 22.83 -16.90 33.73
CA ASN A 561 22.23 -16.03 34.77
C ASN A 561 21.54 -14.81 34.14
N LEU A 562 20.45 -15.05 33.41
CA LEU A 562 19.71 -14.07 32.63
C LEU A 562 18.47 -13.61 33.40
N LYS A 563 18.22 -12.29 33.39
CA LYS A 563 17.19 -11.64 34.24
C LYS A 563 15.80 -11.50 33.59
N SER A 564 15.70 -11.64 32.27
CA SER A 564 14.45 -11.53 31.51
C SER A 564 13.88 -12.90 31.15
N ASP A 565 12.55 -12.99 31.06
CA ASP A 565 11.85 -14.21 30.65
C ASP A 565 12.01 -14.49 29.15
N VAL A 566 12.10 -13.45 28.31
CA VAL A 566 12.15 -13.58 26.84
C VAL A 566 13.25 -12.73 26.22
N TYR A 567 13.95 -13.29 25.23
CA TYR A 567 15.03 -12.68 24.45
C TYR A 567 14.76 -12.77 22.95
N TYR A 568 15.29 -11.80 22.19
CA TYR A 568 15.51 -11.97 20.76
C TYR A 568 16.78 -12.79 20.55
N LEU A 569 16.68 -13.85 19.77
CA LEU A 569 17.82 -14.60 19.25
C LEU A 569 18.11 -14.16 17.82
N ASP A 570 19.39 -13.96 17.52
CA ASP A 570 19.90 -13.70 16.18
C ASP A 570 20.37 -15.03 15.58
N LEU A 571 19.70 -15.47 14.52
CA LEU A 571 19.99 -16.73 13.84
C LEU A 571 20.61 -16.45 12.47
N ARG A 572 21.81 -16.98 12.25
CA ARG A 572 22.48 -16.98 10.97
C ARG A 572 22.31 -18.32 10.28
N LEU A 573 21.68 -18.29 9.12
CA LEU A 573 21.40 -19.45 8.30
C LEU A 573 22.27 -19.43 7.05
N ASN A 574 22.91 -20.56 6.73
CA ASN A 574 23.48 -20.79 5.40
C ASN A 574 22.73 -21.92 4.71
N TYR A 575 21.89 -21.60 3.73
CA TYR A 575 21.05 -22.58 3.06
C TYR A 575 21.23 -22.53 1.54
N HIS A 576 20.80 -23.60 0.89
CA HIS A 576 20.75 -23.69 -0.56
C HIS A 576 19.40 -24.26 -0.98
N LEU A 577 18.74 -23.60 -1.93
CA LEU A 577 17.49 -24.07 -2.51
C LEU A 577 17.74 -24.56 -3.93
N ASN A 578 17.43 -25.83 -4.19
CA ASN A 578 17.38 -26.38 -5.53
C ASN A 578 15.92 -26.63 -5.93
N THR A 579 15.46 -25.95 -6.98
CA THR A 579 14.09 -26.04 -7.50
C THR A 579 13.99 -26.67 -8.89
N GLY A 580 15.09 -27.24 -9.38
CA GLY A 580 15.21 -27.68 -10.77
C GLY A 580 14.94 -26.51 -11.73
N ASN A 581 13.96 -26.67 -12.62
CA ASN A 581 13.56 -25.65 -13.61
C ASN A 581 12.39 -24.75 -13.15
N LYS A 582 11.91 -24.87 -11.91
CA LYS A 582 10.75 -24.13 -11.39
C LYS A 582 11.18 -22.92 -10.55
N ARG A 583 10.28 -21.95 -10.38
CA ARG A 583 10.47 -20.87 -9.40
C ARG A 583 10.35 -21.41 -7.97
N GLY A 584 11.26 -20.98 -7.11
CA GLY A 584 11.36 -21.41 -5.72
C GLY A 584 11.00 -20.35 -4.70
N LEU A 585 10.50 -20.78 -3.55
CA LEU A 585 10.29 -19.95 -2.36
C LEU A 585 10.76 -20.69 -1.12
N VAL A 586 11.23 -19.94 -0.12
CA VAL A 586 11.49 -20.46 1.23
C VAL A 586 10.69 -19.64 2.22
N ASN A 587 9.91 -20.31 3.06
CA ASN A 587 9.07 -19.73 4.11
C ASN A 587 9.57 -20.20 5.48
N ILE A 588 9.74 -19.26 6.41
CA ILE A 588 9.97 -19.57 7.82
C ILE A 588 8.62 -19.63 8.53
N ILE A 589 8.38 -20.69 9.29
CA ILE A 589 7.15 -20.91 10.06
C ILE A 589 7.54 -21.11 11.51
N GLU A 590 7.06 -20.25 12.41
CA GLU A 590 7.23 -20.48 13.84
C GLU A 590 6.19 -21.48 14.34
N VAL A 591 6.66 -22.61 14.88
CA VAL A 591 5.79 -23.69 15.39
C VAL A 591 5.60 -23.55 16.89
N LYS A 592 6.69 -23.24 17.60
CA LYS A 592 6.69 -23.04 19.05
C LYS A 592 7.74 -22.00 19.41
N THR A 593 7.34 -20.83 19.85
CA THR A 593 8.25 -19.77 20.32
C THR A 593 7.77 -19.27 21.68
N ALA A 594 8.56 -18.40 22.32
CA ALA A 594 8.17 -17.81 23.60
C ALA A 594 6.88 -16.99 23.50
N THR A 595 6.63 -16.43 22.32
CA THR A 595 5.50 -15.57 22.02
C THR A 595 4.91 -15.99 20.68
N ASN A 596 3.71 -16.56 20.71
CA ASN A 596 2.95 -16.83 19.49
C ASN A 596 2.31 -15.53 18.98
N LYS A 597 3.13 -14.59 18.47
CA LYS A 597 2.62 -13.37 17.83
C LYS A 597 2.21 -13.64 16.39
N SER A 598 0.93 -13.44 16.08
CA SER A 598 0.41 -13.59 14.74
C SER A 598 0.76 -12.41 13.84
N ILE A 599 0.86 -12.68 12.55
CA ILE A 599 0.87 -11.70 11.47
C ILE A 599 -0.59 -11.51 11.01
N GLY A 600 -1.11 -10.31 11.21
CA GLY A 600 -2.50 -9.98 10.89
C GLY A 600 -3.55 -10.63 11.79
N VAL A 601 -4.81 -10.41 11.41
CA VAL A 601 -6.02 -10.90 12.11
C VAL A 601 -6.16 -12.43 12.05
N THR A 602 -5.50 -13.09 11.09
CA THR A 602 -5.68 -14.52 10.80
C THR A 602 -4.70 -15.46 11.53
N GLY A 603 -3.92 -14.97 12.50
CA GLY A 603 -3.17 -15.88 13.38
C GLY A 603 -1.85 -16.43 12.81
N ASN A 604 -1.31 -15.93 11.70
CA ASN A 604 -0.23 -16.63 10.97
C ASN A 604 1.18 -16.27 11.44
N HIS A 605 2.06 -17.25 11.67
CA HIS A 605 3.41 -17.02 12.21
C HIS A 605 4.54 -17.21 11.17
N SER A 606 4.34 -16.82 9.91
CA SER A 606 5.28 -17.13 8.82
C SER A 606 5.70 -15.97 7.92
N TYR A 607 6.92 -16.00 7.41
CA TYR A 607 7.47 -14.98 6.50
C TYR A 607 8.51 -15.56 5.52
N GLY A 608 8.66 -14.92 4.36
CA GLY A 608 9.58 -15.36 3.32
C GLY A 608 11.03 -14.96 3.57
N ILE A 609 11.97 -15.78 3.08
CA ILE A 609 13.39 -15.45 2.96
C ILE A 609 13.85 -15.64 1.49
N PRO A 610 14.90 -14.95 1.03
CA PRO A 610 15.24 -14.95 -0.38
C PRO A 610 15.72 -16.33 -0.88
N PRO A 611 15.19 -16.86 -2.00
CA PRO A 611 15.56 -18.18 -2.48
C PRO A 611 17.00 -18.25 -3.03
N GLY A 612 17.57 -17.11 -3.45
CA GLY A 612 18.89 -17.03 -4.08
C GLY A 612 20.06 -16.73 -3.14
N HIS A 613 19.80 -16.54 -1.84
CA HIS A 613 20.84 -16.18 -0.88
C HIS A 613 21.32 -17.40 -0.13
N ASN A 614 22.65 -17.54 -0.06
CA ASN A 614 23.27 -18.60 0.72
C ASN A 614 23.50 -18.20 2.18
N ASN A 615 23.25 -16.96 2.57
CA ASN A 615 23.38 -16.48 3.95
C ASN A 615 22.25 -15.53 4.25
N TRP A 616 21.48 -15.80 5.30
CA TRP A 616 20.41 -14.92 5.74
C TRP A 616 20.32 -14.87 7.26
N LEU A 617 19.82 -13.75 7.77
CA LEU A 617 19.66 -13.49 9.19
C LEU A 617 18.17 -13.47 9.53
N ILE A 618 17.80 -14.21 10.57
CA ILE A 618 16.43 -14.25 11.08
C ILE A 618 16.40 -14.06 12.58
N THR A 619 15.24 -13.69 13.11
CA THR A 619 15.01 -13.50 14.54
C THR A 619 14.01 -14.49 15.09
N VAL A 620 14.20 -14.89 16.37
CA VAL A 620 13.24 -15.71 17.13
C VAL A 620 13.06 -15.11 18.53
N GLU A 621 11.82 -14.99 19.00
CA GLU A 621 11.52 -14.69 20.41
C GLU A 621 11.61 -15.98 21.24
N HIS A 622 12.58 -16.07 22.14
CA HIS A 622 12.94 -17.28 22.88
C HIS A 622 12.89 -17.07 24.39
N GLN A 623 12.35 -18.05 25.11
CA GLN A 623 12.28 -18.05 26.57
C GLN A 623 13.37 -18.98 27.11
N ILE A 624 14.21 -18.45 27.99
CA ILE A 624 15.35 -19.19 28.53
C ILE A 624 14.88 -20.47 29.23
N GLY A 625 15.59 -21.58 28.99
CA GLY A 625 15.25 -22.89 29.55
C GLY A 625 14.08 -23.59 28.84
N THR A 626 13.59 -23.05 27.73
CA THR A 626 12.59 -23.70 26.86
C THR A 626 13.17 -23.99 25.49
N LYS A 627 12.50 -24.85 24.71
CA LYS A 627 12.85 -25.07 23.30
C LYS A 627 11.95 -24.25 22.39
N SER A 628 12.56 -23.49 21.47
CA SER A 628 11.86 -22.88 20.35
C SER A 628 12.00 -23.74 19.10
N ILE A 629 10.92 -23.86 18.33
CA ILE A 629 10.84 -24.69 17.12
C ILE A 629 10.38 -23.80 15.97
N ILE A 630 11.20 -23.74 14.93
CA ILE A 630 10.88 -23.08 13.67
C ILE A 630 11.05 -24.09 12.53
N GLN A 631 10.29 -23.91 11.45
CA GLN A 631 10.36 -24.73 10.26
C GLN A 631 10.73 -23.86 9.06
N MET A 632 11.72 -24.31 8.28
CA MET A 632 12.03 -23.78 6.96
C MET A 632 11.36 -24.67 5.93
N LYS A 633 10.38 -24.11 5.20
CA LYS A 633 9.62 -24.85 4.19
C LYS A 633 9.85 -24.27 2.80
N ALA A 634 10.30 -25.12 1.89
CA ALA A 634 10.53 -24.78 0.49
C ALA A 634 9.33 -25.14 -0.40
N TYR A 635 9.18 -24.41 -1.50
CA TYR A 635 8.09 -24.59 -2.45
C TYR A 635 8.57 -24.46 -3.89
N PRO A 636 7.93 -25.17 -4.85
CA PRO A 636 6.78 -26.09 -4.69
C PRO A 636 7.12 -27.38 -3.95
N GLU A 637 6.22 -27.83 -3.08
CA GLU A 637 6.40 -29.04 -2.25
C GLU A 637 6.79 -30.27 -3.11
N GLN A 638 7.59 -31.17 -2.53
CA GLN A 638 8.07 -32.41 -3.15
C GLN A 638 8.92 -32.27 -4.42
N ASN A 639 9.11 -31.06 -4.95
CA ASN A 639 9.89 -30.77 -6.16
C ASN A 639 11.08 -29.84 -5.88
N THR A 640 11.35 -29.56 -4.60
CA THR A 640 12.42 -28.70 -4.16
C THR A 640 13.23 -29.40 -3.09
N LYS A 641 14.56 -29.24 -3.17
CA LYS A 641 15.48 -29.67 -2.12
C LYS A 641 16.03 -28.43 -1.41
N LEU A 642 15.79 -28.35 -0.11
CA LEU A 642 16.34 -27.35 0.78
C LEU A 642 17.47 -27.99 1.60
N GLU A 643 18.66 -27.41 1.52
CA GLU A 643 19.83 -27.85 2.28
C GLU A 643 20.26 -26.74 3.22
N LEU A 644 20.51 -27.06 4.50
CA LEU A 644 21.04 -26.11 5.47
C LEU A 644 22.46 -26.51 5.86
N LYS A 645 23.44 -25.72 5.43
CA LYS A 645 24.87 -25.91 5.71
C LYS A 645 25.30 -25.35 7.05
N LEU A 646 24.62 -24.32 7.56
CA LEU A 646 24.93 -23.67 8.83
C LEU A 646 23.67 -23.18 9.52
N CYS A 647 23.57 -23.43 10.82
CA CYS A 647 22.69 -22.71 11.73
C CYS A 647 23.49 -22.27 12.95
N GLN A 648 23.64 -20.96 13.14
CA GLN A 648 24.24 -20.38 14.34
C GLN A 648 23.18 -19.52 15.02
N ALA A 649 23.01 -19.69 16.34
CA ALA A 649 22.09 -18.90 17.13
C ALA A 649 22.86 -18.21 18.26
N GLN A 650 22.54 -16.95 18.51
CA GLN A 650 23.10 -16.18 19.62
C GLN A 650 22.00 -15.36 20.30
N VAL A 651 22.09 -15.22 21.62
CA VAL A 651 21.20 -14.34 22.37
C VAL A 651 21.60 -12.90 22.09
N LEU A 652 20.65 -12.06 21.63
CA LEU A 652 20.93 -10.66 21.33
C LEU A 652 20.58 -9.76 22.52
N VAL A 653 19.29 -9.64 22.85
CA VAL A 653 18.80 -8.67 23.85
C VAL A 653 17.47 -9.12 24.46
N PRO A 654 17.18 -8.78 25.73
CA PRO A 654 15.86 -8.98 26.32
C PRO A 654 14.76 -8.26 25.53
N VAL A 655 13.65 -8.95 25.26
CA VAL A 655 12.47 -8.31 24.63
C VAL A 655 11.89 -7.20 25.52
N ASN A 656 11.96 -7.37 26.84
CA ASN A 656 11.46 -6.38 27.79
C ASN A 656 12.24 -5.06 27.75
N GLU A 657 13.53 -5.09 27.44
CA GLU A 657 14.36 -3.87 27.31
C GLU A 657 14.13 -3.11 26.00
N LEU A 658 13.33 -3.69 25.10
CA LEU A 658 12.89 -3.08 23.84
C LEU A 658 11.43 -2.61 23.88
N SER A 659 10.81 -2.60 25.06
CA SER A 659 9.44 -2.11 25.27
C SER A 659 9.42 -0.87 26.15
N LEU A 660 8.49 0.05 25.89
CA LEU A 660 8.34 1.26 26.69
C LEU A 660 7.24 1.03 27.72
N THR A 661 7.48 1.46 28.96
CA THR A 661 6.44 1.45 29.99
C THR A 661 6.06 2.89 30.30
N LYS A 662 4.79 3.25 30.09
CA LYS A 662 4.21 4.55 30.47
C LYS A 662 3.34 4.39 31.71
N GLU A 663 3.36 5.36 32.60
CA GLU A 663 2.40 5.41 33.71
C GLU A 663 1.04 5.91 33.21
N VAL A 664 -0.01 5.32 33.76
CA VAL A 664 -1.40 5.56 33.45
C VAL A 664 -2.14 5.85 34.75
N ASP A 665 -2.72 7.03 34.83
CA ASP A 665 -3.51 7.46 35.97
C ASP A 665 -4.93 6.88 35.89
N ILE A 666 -5.34 6.17 36.93
CA ILE A 666 -6.73 5.71 37.08
C ILE A 666 -7.58 6.85 37.65
N ALA A 667 -8.84 6.94 37.20
CA ALA A 667 -9.80 7.90 37.74
C ALA A 667 -10.15 7.62 39.20
N ASN A 668 -10.14 8.66 40.02
CA ASN A 668 -10.59 8.59 41.41
C ASN A 668 -12.13 8.67 41.47
N LEU A 669 -12.80 7.53 41.29
CA LEU A 669 -14.26 7.42 41.32
C LEU A 669 -14.72 6.67 42.57
N ASN A 670 -15.61 7.30 43.36
CA ASN A 670 -16.09 6.82 44.66
C ASN A 670 -17.46 6.14 44.64
N GLU A 671 -18.05 5.88 43.47
CA GLU A 671 -19.34 5.18 43.40
C GLU A 671 -19.19 3.69 43.76
N LYS A 672 -20.19 3.11 44.45
CA LYS A 672 -20.19 1.67 44.81
C LYS A 672 -19.97 0.74 43.62
N GLN A 673 -20.39 1.15 42.42
CA GLN A 673 -20.18 0.39 41.18
C GLN A 673 -18.75 0.49 40.64
N TRP A 674 -17.97 1.51 41.05
CA TRP A 674 -16.67 1.87 40.49
C TRP A 674 -15.55 1.96 41.54
N SER A 675 -15.73 1.36 42.72
CA SER A 675 -15.21 1.78 44.04
C SER A 675 -13.81 2.43 44.22
N ARG A 676 -12.85 2.37 43.28
CA ARG A 676 -11.66 3.25 43.19
C ARG A 676 -11.17 3.45 41.74
N GLY A 677 -12.10 3.73 40.82
CA GLY A 677 -11.87 3.80 39.37
C GLY A 677 -11.96 2.47 38.62
N ILE A 678 -12.45 1.41 39.28
CA ILE A 678 -12.53 0.05 38.75
C ILE A 678 -13.94 -0.49 38.92
N LEU A 679 -14.54 -0.96 37.82
CA LEU A 679 -15.79 -1.70 37.79
C LEU A 679 -15.51 -3.18 38.06
N VAL A 680 -16.10 -3.68 39.13
CA VAL A 680 -16.06 -5.10 39.50
C VAL A 680 -17.43 -5.70 39.22
N ASN A 681 -17.57 -6.40 38.09
CA ASN A 681 -18.74 -7.23 37.78
C ASN A 681 -18.30 -8.70 37.60
N ASN A 682 -19.22 -9.65 37.80
CA ASN A 682 -18.95 -11.09 37.79
C ASN A 682 -18.48 -11.63 36.43
N GLU A 683 -18.64 -10.88 35.33
CA GLU A 683 -18.31 -11.32 33.97
C GLU A 683 -17.16 -10.54 33.31
N GLN A 684 -16.92 -9.28 33.71
CA GLN A 684 -15.88 -8.41 33.12
C GLN A 684 -15.38 -7.39 34.14
N THR A 685 -14.11 -7.01 34.02
CA THR A 685 -13.52 -5.93 34.83
C THR A 685 -13.21 -4.72 33.96
N GLY A 686 -13.75 -3.57 34.34
CA GLY A 686 -13.51 -2.29 33.68
C GLY A 686 -12.63 -1.37 34.52
N VAL A 687 -11.81 -0.55 33.89
CA VAL A 687 -11.00 0.49 34.54
C VAL A 687 -11.23 1.81 33.81
N ILE A 688 -11.51 2.88 34.53
CA ILE A 688 -11.60 4.21 33.94
C ILE A 688 -10.25 4.90 34.06
N ILE A 689 -9.71 5.30 32.92
CA ILE A 689 -8.43 5.98 32.83
C ILE A 689 -8.68 7.48 32.82
N ASN A 690 -8.03 8.21 33.73
CA ASN A 690 -8.18 9.65 33.91
C ASN A 690 -7.23 10.44 33.02
N SER A 691 -7.17 10.07 31.74
CA SER A 691 -6.25 10.71 30.80
C SER A 691 -6.84 10.73 29.40
N ASP A 692 -7.45 11.86 29.07
CA ASP A 692 -7.87 12.21 27.70
C ASP A 692 -6.72 12.13 26.69
N ARG A 693 -5.47 12.17 27.19
CA ARG A 693 -4.25 12.06 26.39
C ARG A 693 -3.84 10.62 26.09
N LEU A 694 -3.96 9.72 27.06
CA LEU A 694 -3.52 8.31 26.91
C LEU A 694 -4.61 7.41 26.33
N LEU A 695 -5.89 7.70 26.59
CA LEU A 695 -7.00 6.88 26.12
C LEU A 695 -6.97 6.67 24.58
N PRO A 696 -6.69 7.69 23.73
CA PRO A 696 -6.54 7.48 22.29
C PRO A 696 -5.31 6.67 21.88
N GLU A 697 -4.34 6.45 22.77
CA GLU A 697 -3.15 5.63 22.52
C GLU A 697 -3.36 4.13 22.80
N LEU A 698 -4.48 3.77 23.39
CA LEU A 698 -4.82 2.39 23.76
C LEU A 698 -5.53 1.66 22.61
N ALA A 699 -5.26 0.37 22.48
CA ALA A 699 -6.01 -0.53 21.62
C ALA A 699 -6.17 -1.91 22.27
N GLN A 700 -7.11 -2.67 21.72
CA GLN A 700 -7.32 -4.06 22.09
C GLN A 700 -6.03 -4.89 21.92
N GLY A 701 -5.76 -5.75 22.90
CA GLY A 701 -4.56 -6.60 22.95
C GLY A 701 -3.33 -5.96 23.59
N MET A 702 -3.36 -4.65 23.91
CA MET A 702 -2.27 -4.01 24.67
C MET A 702 -2.22 -4.51 26.12
N GLU A 703 -1.03 -4.46 26.73
CA GLU A 703 -0.82 -4.92 28.10
C GLU A 703 -0.82 -3.73 29.10
N LEU A 704 -1.70 -3.83 30.10
CA LEU A 704 -1.69 -3.01 31.31
C LEU A 704 -1.08 -3.81 32.47
N ILE A 705 -0.30 -3.16 33.31
CA ILE A 705 0.35 -3.75 34.48
C ILE A 705 -0.18 -3.05 35.72
N PHE A 706 -0.99 -3.78 36.48
CA PHE A 706 -1.58 -3.34 37.75
C PHE A 706 -0.66 -3.73 38.92
N ALA A 707 -0.70 -2.94 40.00
CA ALA A 707 0.22 -3.11 41.12
C ALA A 707 -0.02 -4.39 41.93
N GLY A 708 -1.28 -4.80 42.14
CA GLY A 708 -1.61 -6.05 42.84
C GLY A 708 -1.84 -7.22 41.89
N SER A 709 -2.62 -6.99 40.85
CA SER A 709 -3.09 -8.03 39.92
C SER A 709 -2.07 -8.39 38.83
N GLY A 710 -1.05 -7.56 38.60
CA GLY A 710 -0.02 -7.80 37.58
C GLY A 710 -0.52 -7.50 36.16
N LYS A 711 0.00 -8.27 35.18
CA LYS A 711 -0.27 -8.04 33.75
C LYS A 711 -1.69 -8.42 33.36
N ARG A 712 -2.30 -7.61 32.50
CA ARG A 712 -3.64 -7.77 31.95
C ARG A 712 -3.69 -7.29 30.51
N SER A 713 -4.45 -7.95 29.66
CA SER A 713 -4.65 -7.58 28.25
C SER A 713 -5.95 -6.77 28.12
N ILE A 714 -5.91 -5.70 27.31
CA ILE A 714 -7.12 -4.93 26.98
C ILE A 714 -8.02 -5.75 26.05
N LEU A 715 -9.26 -6.00 26.48
CA LEU A 715 -10.28 -6.70 25.71
C LEU A 715 -11.04 -5.76 24.79
N ARG A 716 -11.46 -4.60 25.29
CA ARG A 716 -12.21 -3.58 24.55
C ARG A 716 -12.15 -2.24 25.28
N ILE A 717 -12.48 -1.17 24.56
CA ILE A 717 -12.52 0.21 25.08
C ILE A 717 -13.87 0.81 24.68
N GLU A 718 -14.67 1.26 25.65
CA GLU A 718 -16.00 1.84 25.43
C GLU A 718 -16.20 3.01 26.39
N ASP A 719 -16.63 4.19 25.90
CA ASP A 719 -16.99 5.35 26.73
C ASP A 719 -15.97 5.69 27.84
N ASN A 720 -14.68 5.75 27.47
CA ASN A 720 -13.52 5.98 28.37
C ASN A 720 -13.24 4.86 29.39
N GLN A 721 -13.87 3.70 29.23
CA GLN A 721 -13.67 2.52 30.06
C GLN A 721 -12.81 1.52 29.30
N VAL A 722 -11.79 1.00 29.97
CA VAL A 722 -10.90 -0.04 29.47
C VAL A 722 -11.23 -1.34 30.16
N PHE A 723 -11.72 -2.31 29.38
CA PHE A 723 -12.03 -3.64 29.88
C PHE A 723 -10.83 -4.54 29.70
N VAL A 724 -10.49 -5.30 30.73
CA VAL A 724 -9.32 -6.17 30.74
C VAL A 724 -9.67 -7.64 31.04
N ASP A 725 -8.78 -8.54 30.64
CA ASP A 725 -8.91 -9.98 30.88
C ASP A 725 -8.69 -10.39 32.35
N GLY A 726 -8.89 -11.68 32.65
CA GLY A 726 -8.59 -12.27 33.95
C GLY A 726 -9.65 -12.06 35.04
N THR A 727 -9.27 -12.35 36.28
CA THR A 727 -10.13 -12.19 37.45
C THR A 727 -10.39 -10.72 37.76
N SER A 728 -11.48 -10.45 38.50
CA SER A 728 -11.80 -9.12 39.02
C SER A 728 -10.59 -8.44 39.65
N LEU A 729 -10.28 -7.23 39.18
CA LEU A 729 -9.26 -6.38 39.78
C LEU A 729 -9.68 -5.98 41.18
N ASN A 730 -8.71 -5.84 42.08
CA ASN A 730 -8.96 -5.46 43.46
C ASN A 730 -8.87 -3.93 43.59
N PRO A 731 -9.98 -3.22 43.91
CA PRO A 731 -9.96 -1.76 44.03
C PRO A 731 -8.92 -1.23 45.02
N VAL A 732 -8.55 -2.03 46.04
CA VAL A 732 -7.58 -1.62 47.05
C VAL A 732 -6.15 -1.64 46.53
N SER A 733 -5.76 -2.66 45.76
CA SER A 733 -4.38 -2.83 45.28
C SER A 733 -4.15 -2.40 43.83
N ASP A 734 -5.22 -2.32 43.04
CA ASP A 734 -5.17 -2.01 41.61
C ASP A 734 -5.84 -0.68 41.28
N GLY A 735 -6.72 -0.16 42.15
CA GLY A 735 -7.41 1.10 41.97
C GLY A 735 -6.60 2.32 42.42
N TYR A 736 -7.16 3.51 42.26
CA TYR A 736 -6.55 4.76 42.72
C TYR A 736 -6.12 4.68 44.21
N PRO A 737 -4.91 5.15 44.59
CA PRO A 737 -3.95 5.93 43.81
C PRO A 737 -2.85 5.10 43.14
N HIS A 738 -2.99 3.78 43.04
CA HIS A 738 -1.95 2.94 42.44
C HIS A 738 -1.82 3.21 40.94
N SER A 739 -0.60 3.53 40.48
CA SER A 739 -0.32 3.76 39.07
C SER A 739 -0.48 2.46 38.28
N VAL A 740 -1.18 2.51 37.16
CA VAL A 740 -1.16 1.44 36.16
C VAL A 740 -0.04 1.73 35.17
N LYS A 741 0.60 0.68 34.69
CA LYS A 741 1.67 0.81 33.70
C LYS A 741 1.23 0.25 32.37
N LEU A 742 1.19 1.08 31.33
CA LEU A 742 0.96 0.68 29.95
C LEU A 742 2.27 0.25 29.31
N ARG A 743 2.29 -0.94 28.71
CA ARG A 743 3.47 -1.45 28.00
C ARG A 743 3.28 -1.34 26.49
N LEU A 744 4.10 -0.53 25.84
CA LEU A 744 4.14 -0.37 24.38
C LEU A 744 5.23 -1.28 23.78
N ARG A 745 4.90 -1.98 22.70
CA ARG A 745 5.82 -2.90 22.00
C ARG A 745 5.87 -2.67 20.50
#